data_AF-T0FH34-F1
#
_entry.id   AF-T0FH34-F1
#
_cell.length_a   1.000
_cell.length_b   1.000
_cell.length_c   1.000
_cell.angle_alpha   90.00
_cell.angle_beta   90.00
_cell.angle_gamma   90.00
#
_symmetry.space_group_name_H-M   'P 1'
#
loop_
_entity.id
_entity.type
_entity.pdbx_description
1 polymer ?
#
loop_
_entity_poly.entity_id
_entity_poly.type
_entity_poly.pdbx_seq_one_letter_code
_entity_poly.pdbx_strand_id
1 'polypeptide(L)'
;MIGIIAHLYYAFLSNSPIAFKALLVGAVLLLSSAYFFYKLLEKLVTNKQAIGSLWLAIIVSFFVFDLYVVFTPFSDLEESSVSWRFNLVKGGITKSEKESDEGTIEYIKYNPPAGARRDIQIIGITTNTLERLEGVWPLPWKNYASIIDKFKNTSNLLMFDIFFVDYKPGQMDEMSKALDGNPRVMFDYPMETSLESKEAILNLEKRIEVLRKYKLENVQDPDDIGQPWLKFPQPPIEQIGSRSAGLGFANIKKDESGLNRRMPLVAKLVNSGPFKETEYFPSIDLIIACNYYGVDVRKDTDVVMGKYVKIKNIPNRTVTNFDFKTMKRETKDIMAKPNDTREVIIPIDEYGQMQINFAGGLYSFRNTELFEVVQMWDENAAAQVENNIFLVAMYYATGRGAAKDTHLSPFGDMSGIEHHAHAINTILNQDFLHEVPEWGNFLIYLSMAFLVGLVLPRLKTSWGFLFIIVLAFLYSVVTLLDFSEFNLVHIFPSVIVEQLFIFVGIIGYKILTEEENVKYIRSTFSKFVSKDVVDELLKNPENLNLGGSKRDITIFFSDIRGFTTMSEKMGPEELVQFLNQYLSEMTEIIIEFKGTIDKYMGDAIMAFWGAPVPLEDHAYYACAAALAQMRRLAVLKEEWKSRDLPVMDIGIGLNSGPAVVGNMGSSHRMDYTCMGDTINLGSRLEGSNKEYATNIIISEYTYEKVKDRIIARELDLVKVKGKTKPVRIYELIDLVNEEDLKILRRPLHAAEQS
;
A
#
# COMPACT_ATOMS: atom_id res chain seq x y z
N MET A 1 4.14 20.00 12.21
CA MET A 1 4.73 19.58 13.51
C MET A 1 3.65 19.07 14.47
N ILE A 2 2.65 19.89 14.85
CA ILE A 2 1.54 19.45 15.71
C ILE A 2 0.85 18.18 15.16
N GLY A 3 0.58 18.15 13.86
CA GLY A 3 0.03 16.94 13.21
C GLY A 3 0.87 15.69 13.43
N ILE A 4 2.19 15.77 13.25
CA ILE A 4 3.12 14.64 13.47
C ILE A 4 3.11 14.21 14.94
N ILE A 5 3.15 15.17 15.87
CA ILE A 5 3.12 14.88 17.31
C ILE A 5 1.83 14.16 17.70
N ALA A 6 0.68 14.54 17.11
CA ALA A 6 -0.58 13.89 17.37
C ALA A 6 -0.62 12.42 16.89
N HIS A 7 0.00 12.11 15.74
CA HIS A 7 0.11 10.72 15.27
C HIS A 7 1.03 9.90 16.18
N LEU A 8 2.18 10.45 16.58
CA LEU A 8 3.06 9.81 17.55
C LEU A 8 2.36 9.61 18.90
N TYR A 9 1.58 10.58 19.35
CA TYR A 9 0.79 10.46 20.57
C TYR A 9 -0.20 9.31 20.48
N TYR A 10 -0.94 9.19 19.38
CA TYR A 10 -1.84 8.06 19.17
C TYR A 10 -1.09 6.72 19.11
N ALA A 11 -0.02 6.65 18.31
CA ALA A 11 0.75 5.43 18.11
C ALA A 11 1.33 4.86 19.43
N PHE A 12 1.86 5.73 20.30
CA PHE A 12 2.48 5.32 21.56
C PHE A 12 1.51 5.28 22.75
N LEU A 13 0.37 5.98 22.69
CA LEU A 13 -0.59 6.13 23.78
C LEU A 13 -2.05 5.96 23.29
N SER A 14 -2.30 4.96 22.45
CA SER A 14 -3.61 4.71 21.82
C SER A 14 -4.75 4.53 22.84
N ASN A 15 -4.44 3.97 24.00
CA ASN A 15 -5.40 3.78 25.10
C ASN A 15 -5.80 5.08 25.82
N SER A 16 -5.19 6.23 25.49
CA SER A 16 -5.57 7.50 26.10
C SER A 16 -6.94 8.00 25.58
N PRO A 17 -7.84 8.50 26.45
CA PRO A 17 -9.17 8.95 26.04
C PRO A 17 -9.17 10.13 25.05
N ILE A 18 -8.05 10.83 24.91
CA ILE A 18 -7.89 11.97 23.99
C ILE A 18 -7.12 11.56 22.72
N ALA A 19 -6.48 10.39 22.69
CA ALA A 19 -5.60 9.97 21.58
C ALA A 19 -6.33 10.01 20.23
N PHE A 20 -7.50 9.40 20.15
CA PHE A 20 -8.29 9.37 18.91
C PHE A 20 -8.68 10.78 18.44
N LYS A 21 -9.13 11.65 19.36
CA LYS A 21 -9.47 13.05 19.03
C LYS A 21 -8.24 13.84 18.58
N ALA A 22 -7.10 13.63 19.24
CA ALA A 22 -5.84 14.25 18.88
C ALA A 22 -5.40 13.82 17.47
N LEU A 23 -5.52 12.54 17.12
CA LEU A 23 -5.23 12.02 15.79
C LEU A 23 -6.04 12.73 14.71
N LEU A 24 -7.37 12.82 14.87
CA LEU A 24 -8.25 13.49 13.89
C LEU A 24 -7.88 14.95 13.67
N VAL A 25 -7.63 15.71 14.74
CA VAL A 25 -7.17 17.11 14.63
C VAL A 25 -5.78 17.18 13.97
N GLY A 26 -4.91 16.25 14.34
CA GLY A 26 -3.56 16.12 13.80
C GLY A 26 -3.53 15.87 12.29
N ALA A 27 -4.40 14.99 11.79
CA ALA A 27 -4.56 14.66 10.39
C ALA A 27 -4.95 15.90 9.56
N VAL A 28 -5.94 16.66 10.01
CA VAL A 28 -6.38 17.90 9.34
C VAL A 28 -5.25 18.93 9.28
N LEU A 29 -4.53 19.13 10.39
CA LEU A 29 -3.40 20.06 10.45
C LEU A 29 -2.23 19.61 9.56
N LEU A 30 -1.96 18.30 9.50
CA LEU A 30 -0.89 17.74 8.68
C LEU A 30 -1.20 17.95 7.18
N LEU A 31 -2.38 17.56 6.73
CA LEU A 31 -2.79 17.67 5.32
C LEU A 31 -2.87 19.13 4.86
N SER A 32 -3.46 20.02 5.67
CA SER A 32 -3.58 21.44 5.32
C SER A 32 -2.24 22.19 5.25
N SER A 33 -1.22 21.72 5.98
CA SER A 33 0.11 22.35 5.99
C SER A 33 1.15 21.65 5.12
N ALA A 34 0.86 20.44 4.62
CA ALA A 34 1.81 19.59 3.90
C ALA A 34 2.42 20.26 2.67
N TYR A 35 1.60 20.95 1.86
CA TYR A 35 2.07 21.63 0.65
C TYR A 35 2.96 22.83 0.96
N PHE A 36 2.58 23.63 1.96
CA PHE A 36 3.37 24.80 2.37
C PHE A 36 4.76 24.38 2.88
N PHE A 37 4.81 23.31 3.68
CA PHE A 37 6.08 22.78 4.19
C PHE A 37 6.94 22.18 3.07
N TYR A 38 6.33 21.46 2.12
CA TYR A 38 7.02 21.02 0.91
C TYR A 38 7.67 22.20 0.16
N LYS A 39 6.94 23.30 -0.06
CA LYS A 39 7.48 24.50 -0.73
C LYS A 39 8.63 25.15 0.02
N LEU A 40 8.69 25.02 1.35
CA LEU A 40 9.82 25.47 2.16
C LEU A 40 11.03 24.54 1.96
N LEU A 41 10.84 23.22 2.03
CA LEU A 41 11.89 22.23 1.79
C LEU A 41 12.47 22.33 0.38
N GLU A 42 11.61 22.57 -0.62
CA GLU A 42 11.99 22.72 -2.03
C GLU A 42 13.01 23.85 -2.24
N LYS A 43 12.99 24.89 -1.40
CA LYS A 43 13.96 26.02 -1.48
C LYS A 43 15.33 25.69 -0.91
N LEU A 44 15.44 24.66 -0.07
CA LEU A 44 16.65 24.32 0.67
C LEU A 44 17.48 23.22 -0.01
N VAL A 45 16.95 22.56 -1.05
CA VAL A 45 17.54 21.33 -1.61
C VAL A 45 17.64 21.39 -3.13
N THR A 46 18.74 20.86 -3.67
CA THR A 46 19.05 20.83 -5.10
C THR A 46 18.22 19.82 -5.87
N ASN A 47 18.02 18.62 -5.31
CA ASN A 47 17.18 17.57 -5.90
C ASN A 47 15.73 17.68 -5.43
N LYS A 48 14.98 18.59 -6.04
CA LYS A 48 13.57 18.87 -5.74
C LYS A 48 12.69 17.63 -5.91
N GLN A 49 12.94 16.83 -6.95
CA GLN A 49 12.13 15.66 -7.25
C GLN A 49 12.25 14.60 -6.15
N ALA A 50 13.49 14.26 -5.76
CA ALA A 50 13.72 13.26 -4.72
C ALA A 50 13.13 13.66 -3.37
N ILE A 51 13.27 14.93 -2.97
CA ILE A 51 12.75 15.37 -1.67
C ILE A 51 11.23 15.51 -1.68
N GLY A 52 10.63 15.95 -2.80
CA GLY A 52 9.20 16.01 -2.97
C GLY A 52 8.55 14.63 -2.91
N SER A 53 9.15 13.64 -3.59
CA SER A 53 8.67 12.26 -3.52
C SER A 53 8.79 11.64 -2.13
N LEU A 54 9.90 11.87 -1.43
CA LEU A 54 10.07 11.38 -0.05
C LEU A 54 9.05 12.01 0.90
N TRP A 55 8.85 13.33 0.80
CA TRP A 55 7.84 14.03 1.59
C TRP A 55 6.42 13.54 1.28
N LEU A 56 6.09 13.35 0.00
CA LEU A 56 4.82 12.80 -0.43
C LEU A 56 4.59 11.40 0.16
N ALA A 57 5.60 10.53 0.10
CA ALA A 57 5.52 9.18 0.66
C ALA A 57 5.20 9.21 2.17
N ILE A 58 5.88 10.08 2.93
CA ILE A 58 5.63 10.25 4.37
C ILE A 58 4.20 10.76 4.61
N ILE A 59 3.72 11.74 3.87
CA ILE A 59 2.36 12.27 4.05
C ILE A 59 1.28 11.20 3.74
N VAL A 60 1.48 10.42 2.67
CA VAL A 60 0.59 9.31 2.33
C VAL A 60 0.61 8.25 3.43
N SER A 61 1.77 7.96 4.01
CA SER A 61 1.90 7.00 5.12
C SER A 61 1.06 7.38 6.34
N PHE A 62 1.13 8.65 6.75
CA PHE A 62 0.33 9.19 7.84
C PHE A 62 -1.17 9.10 7.52
N PHE A 63 -1.55 9.47 6.29
CA PHE A 63 -2.93 9.38 5.84
C PHE A 63 -3.47 7.94 5.81
N VAL A 64 -2.68 6.96 5.37
CA VAL A 64 -3.09 5.56 5.35
C VAL A 64 -3.17 4.99 6.76
N PHE A 65 -2.27 5.39 7.66
CA PHE A 65 -2.39 5.08 9.09
C PHE A 65 -3.68 5.64 9.70
N ASP A 66 -4.05 6.88 9.37
CA ASP A 66 -5.34 7.46 9.77
C ASP A 66 -6.53 6.66 9.24
N LEU A 67 -6.49 6.21 7.98
CA LEU A 67 -7.52 5.36 7.40
C LEU A 67 -7.61 4.01 8.13
N TYR A 68 -6.49 3.38 8.44
CA TYR A 68 -6.47 2.13 9.21
C TYR A 68 -7.16 2.29 10.57
N VAL A 69 -6.91 3.40 11.27
CA VAL A 69 -7.47 3.67 12.60
C VAL A 69 -8.94 4.10 12.56
N VAL A 70 -9.36 4.88 11.56
CA VAL A 70 -10.66 5.57 11.56
C VAL A 70 -11.68 4.91 10.63
N PHE A 71 -11.24 4.21 9.58
CA PHE A 71 -12.10 3.71 8.51
C PHE A 71 -12.30 2.20 8.62
N THR A 72 -13.46 1.79 9.12
CA THR A 72 -13.83 0.38 9.39
C THR A 72 -13.52 -0.59 8.25
N PRO A 73 -13.74 -0.27 6.96
CA PRO A 73 -13.38 -1.21 5.89
C PRO A 73 -11.88 -1.56 5.82
N PHE A 74 -10.97 -0.70 6.29
CA PHE A 74 -9.55 -1.03 6.40
C PHE A 74 -9.27 -1.96 7.58
N SER A 75 -9.89 -1.72 8.75
CA SER A 75 -9.75 -2.63 9.90
C SER A 75 -10.34 -4.01 9.59
N ASP A 76 -11.50 -4.07 8.93
CA ASP A 76 -12.13 -5.31 8.49
C ASP A 76 -11.26 -6.08 7.50
N LEU A 77 -10.57 -5.37 6.61
CA LEU A 77 -9.66 -5.95 5.64
C LEU A 77 -8.42 -6.56 6.32
N GLU A 78 -7.84 -5.85 7.28
CA GLU A 78 -6.75 -6.34 8.12
C GLU A 78 -7.16 -7.58 8.90
N GLU A 79 -8.32 -7.51 9.53
CA GLU A 79 -8.88 -8.59 10.31
C GLU A 79 -9.17 -9.82 9.41
N SER A 80 -9.79 -9.63 8.24
CA SER A 80 -10.03 -10.69 7.25
C SER A 80 -8.73 -11.33 6.75
N SER A 81 -7.64 -10.56 6.67
CA SER A 81 -6.33 -11.06 6.23
C SER A 81 -5.78 -12.13 7.17
N VAL A 82 -6.12 -12.09 8.46
CA VAL A 82 -5.69 -13.11 9.44
C VAL A 82 -6.25 -14.48 9.06
N SER A 83 -7.51 -14.54 8.62
CA SER A 83 -8.12 -15.79 8.15
C SER A 83 -7.42 -16.34 6.90
N TRP A 84 -6.98 -15.46 6.01
CA TRP A 84 -6.18 -15.86 4.85
C TRP A 84 -4.81 -16.43 5.26
N ARG A 85 -4.14 -15.85 6.27
CA ARG A 85 -2.89 -16.38 6.83
C ARG A 85 -3.09 -17.79 7.39
N PHE A 86 -4.16 -18.02 8.15
CA PHE A 86 -4.51 -19.35 8.64
C PHE A 86 -4.72 -20.37 7.52
N ASN A 87 -5.47 -20.00 6.47
CA ASN A 87 -5.70 -20.90 5.33
C ASN A 87 -4.41 -21.26 4.59
N LEU A 88 -3.52 -20.29 4.37
CA LEU A 88 -2.26 -20.56 3.68
C LEU A 88 -1.27 -21.39 4.51
N VAL A 89 -1.12 -21.05 5.79
CA VAL A 89 -0.10 -21.67 6.64
C VAL A 89 -0.58 -23.00 7.22
N LYS A 90 -1.89 -23.14 7.49
CA LYS A 90 -2.46 -24.26 8.26
C LYS A 90 -3.68 -24.92 7.59
N GLY A 91 -4.17 -24.44 6.46
CA GLY A 91 -5.43 -24.86 5.82
C GLY A 91 -5.45 -26.22 5.11
N GLY A 92 -4.54 -27.13 5.43
CA GLY A 92 -4.52 -28.47 4.85
C GLY A 92 -5.30 -29.49 5.68
N ILE A 93 -6.54 -29.82 5.29
CA ILE A 93 -7.21 -31.02 5.79
C ILE A 93 -6.70 -32.21 4.97
N THR A 94 -5.90 -33.09 5.58
CA THR A 94 -5.49 -34.32 4.91
C THR A 94 -6.57 -35.39 5.14
N LYS A 95 -7.35 -35.67 4.10
CA LYS A 95 -8.34 -36.75 4.06
C LYS A 95 -7.66 -38.00 3.49
N SER A 96 -7.66 -39.11 4.23
CA SER A 96 -7.31 -40.42 3.67
C SER A 96 -8.57 -41.25 3.52
N GLU A 97 -8.83 -41.72 2.31
CA GLU A 97 -9.96 -42.57 1.96
C GLU A 97 -9.45 -44.00 1.78
N LYS A 98 -10.16 -44.98 2.32
CA LYS A 98 -9.94 -46.39 2.01
C LYS A 98 -11.05 -46.84 1.08
N GLU A 99 -10.69 -47.19 -0.15
CA GLU A 99 -11.61 -47.71 -1.16
C GLU A 99 -11.63 -49.24 -1.08
N SER A 100 -12.83 -49.83 -1.11
CA SER A 100 -13.02 -51.28 -1.19
C SER A 100 -12.67 -51.79 -2.59
N ASP A 101 -12.47 -53.10 -2.71
CA ASP A 101 -12.26 -53.76 -4.01
C ASP A 101 -13.46 -53.57 -4.98
N GLU A 102 -14.62 -53.12 -4.47
CA GLU A 102 -15.83 -52.81 -5.24
C GLU A 102 -15.97 -51.31 -5.62
N GLY A 103 -14.96 -50.48 -5.33
CA GLY A 103 -14.97 -49.04 -5.64
C GLY A 103 -15.83 -48.19 -4.70
N THR A 104 -16.20 -48.72 -3.53
CA THR A 104 -16.92 -47.98 -2.49
C THR A 104 -15.95 -47.49 -1.42
N ILE A 105 -16.04 -46.21 -1.05
CA ILE A 105 -15.24 -45.66 0.06
C ILE A 105 -15.72 -46.29 1.37
N GLU A 106 -14.92 -47.18 1.95
CA GLU A 106 -15.17 -47.85 3.23
C GLU A 106 -15.01 -46.89 4.41
N TYR A 107 -14.03 -45.97 4.34
CA TYR A 107 -13.68 -45.12 5.47
C TYR A 107 -12.99 -43.82 5.05
N ILE A 108 -13.29 -42.75 5.79
CA ILE A 108 -12.62 -41.45 5.68
C ILE A 108 -11.92 -41.19 7.02
N LYS A 109 -10.59 -41.06 7.00
CA LYS A 109 -9.80 -40.58 8.14
C LYS A 109 -9.34 -39.16 7.89
N TYR A 110 -9.59 -38.28 8.84
CA TYR A 110 -8.94 -36.99 8.92
C TYR A 110 -7.67 -37.14 9.75
N ASN A 111 -6.54 -36.64 9.24
CA ASN A 111 -5.31 -36.60 10.01
C ASN A 111 -5.19 -35.24 10.70
N PRO A 112 -5.25 -35.19 12.05
CA PRO A 112 -5.03 -33.95 12.78
C PRO A 112 -3.71 -33.29 12.36
N PRO A 113 -3.71 -31.95 12.22
CA PRO A 113 -2.52 -31.20 11.84
C PRO A 113 -1.41 -31.36 12.87
N ALA A 114 -0.16 -31.06 12.49
CA ALA A 114 1.00 -31.26 13.36
C ALA A 114 0.91 -30.47 14.68
N GLY A 115 0.30 -29.29 14.66
CA GLY A 115 0.09 -28.45 15.84
C GLY A 115 -1.13 -28.82 16.71
N ALA A 116 -1.97 -29.78 16.28
CA ALA A 116 -3.10 -30.24 17.08
C ALA A 116 -2.65 -31.29 18.10
N ARG A 117 -2.95 -31.00 19.37
CA ARG A 117 -2.74 -31.91 20.50
C ARG A 117 -3.53 -33.20 20.34
N ARG A 118 -2.88 -34.33 20.60
CA ARG A 118 -3.46 -35.69 20.49
C ARG A 118 -4.19 -36.14 21.74
N ASP A 119 -3.91 -35.48 22.86
CA ASP A 119 -4.54 -35.67 24.15
C ASP A 119 -5.86 -34.88 24.30
N ILE A 120 -6.26 -34.08 23.31
CA ILE A 120 -7.61 -33.48 23.21
C ILE A 120 -8.45 -34.33 22.26
N GLN A 121 -9.58 -34.84 22.75
CA GLN A 121 -10.49 -35.70 21.99
C GLN A 121 -11.94 -35.24 22.15
N ILE A 122 -12.71 -35.40 21.09
CA ILE A 122 -14.14 -35.07 21.05
C ILE A 122 -14.94 -36.37 21.11
N ILE A 123 -15.85 -36.50 22.07
CA ILE A 123 -16.89 -37.53 22.08
C ILE A 123 -18.14 -36.89 21.46
N GLY A 124 -18.31 -37.12 20.16
CA GLY A 124 -19.29 -36.43 19.35
C GLY A 124 -20.68 -37.08 19.40
N ILE A 125 -21.70 -36.27 19.62
CA ILE A 125 -23.11 -36.64 19.41
C ILE A 125 -23.44 -36.26 17.96
N THR A 126 -23.30 -37.22 17.06
CA THR A 126 -23.60 -37.05 15.63
C THR A 126 -25.00 -37.58 15.28
N THR A 127 -25.43 -37.41 14.03
CA THR A 127 -26.67 -38.03 13.52
C THR A 127 -26.68 -39.55 13.73
N ASN A 128 -25.55 -40.23 13.52
CA ASN A 128 -25.42 -41.68 13.70
C ASN A 128 -25.58 -42.07 15.18
N THR A 129 -25.04 -41.27 16.10
CA THR A 129 -25.28 -41.45 17.55
C THR A 129 -26.78 -41.37 17.87
N LEU A 130 -27.50 -40.36 17.36
CA LEU A 130 -28.94 -40.20 17.60
C LEU A 130 -29.77 -41.35 16.98
N GLU A 131 -29.33 -41.88 15.84
CA GLU A 131 -29.96 -43.03 15.18
C GLU A 131 -29.79 -44.32 15.99
N ARG A 132 -28.57 -44.64 16.40
CA ARG A 132 -28.24 -45.90 17.08
C ARG A 132 -28.69 -45.95 18.54
N LEU A 133 -28.80 -44.80 19.19
CA LEU A 133 -29.36 -44.71 20.55
C LEU A 133 -30.88 -44.49 20.54
N GLU A 134 -31.52 -44.57 19.36
CA GLU A 134 -32.96 -44.35 19.13
C GLU A 134 -33.51 -43.09 19.81
N GLY A 135 -32.67 -42.05 19.93
CA GLY A 135 -32.95 -40.85 20.72
C GLY A 135 -33.30 -39.62 19.85
N VAL A 136 -34.07 -38.71 20.45
CA VAL A 136 -34.23 -37.32 19.98
C VAL A 136 -33.36 -36.44 20.87
N TRP A 137 -32.77 -35.38 20.33
CA TRP A 137 -32.04 -34.42 21.15
C TRP A 137 -33.01 -33.67 22.09
N PRO A 138 -32.66 -33.45 23.37
CA PRO A 138 -31.47 -33.92 24.08
C PRO A 138 -31.56 -35.39 24.51
N LEU A 139 -30.43 -36.11 24.47
CA LEU A 139 -30.36 -37.52 24.88
C LEU A 139 -30.71 -37.72 26.37
N PRO A 140 -31.26 -38.90 26.76
CA PRO A 140 -31.47 -39.25 28.15
C PRO A 140 -30.17 -39.22 28.97
N TRP A 141 -30.22 -38.69 30.19
CA TRP A 141 -29.04 -38.47 31.03
C TRP A 141 -28.31 -39.76 31.45
N LYS A 142 -29.00 -40.92 31.42
CA LYS A 142 -28.38 -42.25 31.61
C LYS A 142 -27.18 -42.48 30.70
N ASN A 143 -27.19 -41.92 29.48
CA ASN A 143 -26.09 -42.06 28.54
C ASN A 143 -24.85 -41.30 29.03
N TYR A 144 -25.03 -40.09 29.57
CA TYR A 144 -23.95 -39.29 30.13
C TYR A 144 -23.44 -39.89 31.46
N ALA A 145 -24.34 -40.36 32.31
CA ALA A 145 -24.01 -41.08 33.54
C ALA A 145 -23.16 -42.33 33.25
N SER A 146 -23.54 -43.11 32.22
CA SER A 146 -22.76 -44.27 31.77
C SER A 146 -21.34 -43.91 31.32
N ILE A 147 -21.15 -42.78 30.63
CA ILE A 147 -19.81 -42.31 30.25
C ILE A 147 -19.02 -41.94 31.52
N ILE A 148 -19.62 -41.17 32.43
CA ILE A 148 -18.97 -40.78 33.69
C ILE A 148 -18.47 -42.01 34.47
N ASP A 149 -19.29 -43.06 34.55
CA ASP A 149 -18.92 -44.31 35.23
C ASP A 149 -17.73 -45.01 34.54
N LYS A 150 -17.71 -45.08 33.20
CA LYS A 150 -16.60 -45.70 32.45
C LYS A 150 -15.27 -44.98 32.67
N PHE A 151 -15.31 -43.68 32.91
CA PHE A 151 -14.12 -42.86 33.13
C PHE A 151 -13.74 -42.71 34.61
N LYS A 152 -14.52 -43.26 35.55
CA LYS A 152 -14.41 -43.04 37.00
C LYS A 152 -13.02 -43.34 37.58
N ASN A 153 -12.37 -44.39 37.09
CA ASN A 153 -11.06 -44.84 37.57
C ASN A 153 -9.90 -44.41 36.67
N THR A 154 -10.11 -43.45 35.77
CA THR A 154 -9.10 -42.99 34.81
C THR A 154 -8.45 -41.68 35.25
N SER A 155 -7.31 -41.37 34.63
CA SER A 155 -6.66 -40.06 34.80
C SER A 155 -7.18 -38.99 33.83
N ASN A 156 -8.23 -39.29 33.06
CA ASN A 156 -8.73 -38.41 32.01
C ASN A 156 -9.69 -37.34 32.57
N LEU A 157 -9.71 -36.19 31.91
CA LEU A 157 -10.67 -35.12 32.16
C LEU A 157 -11.86 -35.30 31.24
N LEU A 158 -13.07 -35.15 31.78
CA LEU A 158 -14.31 -35.24 31.04
C LEU A 158 -15.07 -33.93 31.18
N MET A 159 -15.29 -33.23 30.07
CA MET A 159 -16.12 -32.03 30.03
C MET A 159 -17.33 -32.28 29.14
N PHE A 160 -18.51 -31.87 29.62
CA PHE A 160 -19.74 -31.88 28.84
C PHE A 160 -20.11 -30.45 28.42
N ASP A 161 -20.23 -30.23 27.11
CA ASP A 161 -20.80 -29.05 26.46
C ASP A 161 -22.31 -29.29 26.27
N ILE A 162 -22.99 -29.43 27.40
CA ILE A 162 -24.41 -29.81 27.50
C ILE A 162 -24.96 -29.18 28.77
N PHE A 163 -25.98 -28.34 28.62
CA PHE A 163 -26.56 -27.64 29.76
C PHE A 163 -27.51 -28.52 30.58
N PHE A 164 -27.10 -28.87 31.79
CA PHE A 164 -27.91 -29.62 32.77
C PHE A 164 -28.78 -28.66 33.63
N VAL A 165 -29.54 -27.79 32.96
CA VAL A 165 -30.33 -26.72 33.61
C VAL A 165 -31.76 -27.13 34.01
N ASP A 166 -32.28 -28.21 33.43
CA ASP A 166 -33.63 -28.71 33.66
C ASP A 166 -33.71 -29.76 34.77
N TYR A 167 -34.78 -29.74 35.57
CA TYR A 167 -35.07 -30.80 36.53
C TYR A 167 -35.75 -31.99 35.82
N LYS A 168 -35.09 -33.16 35.80
CA LYS A 168 -35.62 -34.39 35.18
C LYS A 168 -35.78 -35.52 36.22
N PRO A 169 -37.00 -35.77 36.72
CA PRO A 169 -37.25 -36.81 37.73
C PRO A 169 -36.66 -38.18 37.33
N GLY A 170 -36.00 -38.86 38.28
CA GLY A 170 -35.33 -40.15 38.08
C GLY A 170 -33.96 -40.08 37.37
N GLN A 171 -33.80 -39.18 36.40
CA GLN A 171 -32.53 -38.97 35.69
C GLN A 171 -31.50 -38.19 36.52
N MET A 172 -31.97 -37.29 37.38
CA MET A 172 -31.10 -36.52 38.28
C MET A 172 -30.36 -37.41 39.29
N ASP A 173 -31.03 -38.41 39.86
CA ASP A 173 -30.45 -39.31 40.86
C ASP A 173 -29.38 -40.21 40.24
N GLU A 174 -29.63 -40.71 39.03
CA GLU A 174 -28.68 -41.52 38.26
C GLU A 174 -27.41 -40.73 37.92
N MET A 175 -27.57 -39.52 37.37
CA MET A 175 -26.44 -38.63 37.06
C MET A 175 -25.67 -38.21 38.31
N SER A 176 -26.38 -37.88 39.40
CA SER A 176 -25.76 -37.52 40.68
C SER A 176 -24.92 -38.66 41.24
N LYS A 177 -25.38 -39.91 41.14
CA LYS A 177 -24.66 -41.09 41.62
C LYS A 177 -23.40 -41.37 40.79
N ALA A 178 -23.44 -41.16 39.47
CA ALA A 178 -22.27 -41.31 38.62
C ALA A 178 -21.18 -40.27 38.96
N LEU A 179 -21.59 -39.05 39.28
CA LEU A 179 -20.68 -37.97 39.69
C LEU A 179 -20.05 -38.20 41.08
N ASP A 180 -20.71 -38.96 41.96
CA ASP A 180 -20.19 -39.20 43.30
C ASP A 180 -18.81 -39.88 43.27
N GLY A 181 -17.81 -39.13 43.74
CA GLY A 181 -16.41 -39.57 43.82
C GLY A 181 -15.62 -39.45 42.51
N ASN A 182 -16.14 -38.77 41.48
CA ASN A 182 -15.39 -38.49 40.25
C ASN A 182 -14.92 -37.02 40.19
N PRO A 183 -13.66 -36.72 40.57
CA PRO A 183 -13.16 -35.35 40.68
C PRO A 183 -12.69 -34.76 39.34
N ARG A 184 -13.07 -35.34 38.20
CA ARG A 184 -12.55 -34.95 36.87
C ARG A 184 -13.64 -34.62 35.85
N VAL A 185 -14.90 -34.52 36.31
CA VAL A 185 -16.04 -34.21 35.44
C VAL A 185 -16.41 -32.74 35.58
N MET A 186 -16.42 -32.03 34.47
CA MET A 186 -16.70 -30.60 34.38
C MET A 186 -17.91 -30.36 33.48
N PHE A 187 -18.62 -29.27 33.74
CA PHE A 187 -19.77 -28.86 32.95
C PHE A 187 -19.65 -27.39 32.61
N ASP A 188 -20.12 -27.05 31.42
CA ASP A 188 -20.34 -25.67 31.08
C ASP A 188 -21.73 -25.18 31.49
N TYR A 189 -21.93 -23.87 31.32
CA TYR A 189 -23.21 -23.23 31.49
C TYR A 189 -23.32 -21.97 30.63
N PRO A 190 -24.53 -21.59 30.20
CA PRO A 190 -24.73 -20.34 29.50
C PRO A 190 -24.88 -19.19 30.49
N MET A 191 -24.43 -18.02 30.08
CA MET A 191 -24.78 -16.73 30.67
C MET A 191 -25.75 -15.98 29.75
N GLU A 192 -26.72 -15.32 30.34
CA GLU A 192 -27.70 -14.52 29.61
C GLU A 192 -27.20 -13.11 29.36
N THR A 193 -27.62 -12.54 28.23
CA THR A 193 -27.35 -11.15 27.84
C THR A 193 -28.51 -10.20 28.17
N SER A 194 -29.68 -10.75 28.54
CA SER A 194 -30.84 -9.99 29.03
C SER A 194 -31.23 -10.43 30.45
N LEU A 195 -32.05 -9.65 31.16
CA LEU A 195 -32.55 -9.98 32.50
C LEU A 195 -33.96 -10.59 32.48
N GLU A 196 -34.62 -10.64 31.32
CA GLU A 196 -36.04 -10.99 31.19
C GLU A 196 -36.35 -12.43 31.60
N SER A 197 -35.41 -13.35 31.38
CA SER A 197 -35.56 -14.78 31.70
C SER A 197 -35.19 -15.13 33.14
N LYS A 198 -34.64 -14.19 33.93
CA LYS A 198 -34.05 -14.47 35.24
C LYS A 198 -35.05 -15.09 36.23
N GLU A 199 -36.28 -14.59 36.25
CA GLU A 199 -37.32 -15.03 37.19
C GLU A 199 -37.92 -16.41 36.85
N ALA A 200 -37.77 -16.87 35.60
CA ALA A 200 -38.27 -18.17 35.17
C ALA A 200 -37.39 -19.35 35.62
N ILE A 201 -36.18 -19.09 36.12
CA ILE A 201 -35.20 -20.12 36.45
C ILE A 201 -35.36 -20.58 37.90
N LEU A 202 -35.81 -21.83 38.05
CA LEU A 202 -36.03 -22.47 39.34
C LEU A 202 -34.73 -22.56 40.17
N ASN A 203 -34.80 -22.09 41.42
CA ASN A 203 -33.71 -22.12 42.41
C ASN A 203 -32.42 -21.38 41.99
N LEU A 204 -32.51 -20.41 41.07
CA LEU A 204 -31.34 -19.72 40.50
C LEU A 204 -30.30 -19.26 41.54
N GLU A 205 -30.73 -18.61 42.63
CA GLU A 205 -29.82 -18.11 43.67
C GLU A 205 -28.97 -19.22 44.30
N LYS A 206 -29.57 -20.38 44.56
CA LYS A 206 -28.86 -21.54 45.12
C LYS A 206 -27.87 -22.13 44.12
N ARG A 207 -28.23 -22.16 42.83
CA ARG A 207 -27.30 -22.58 41.77
C ARG A 207 -26.15 -21.60 41.59
N ILE A 208 -26.40 -20.29 41.72
CA ILE A 208 -25.35 -19.25 41.70
C ILE A 208 -24.41 -19.40 42.91
N GLU A 209 -24.95 -19.72 44.09
CA GLU A 209 -24.12 -20.01 45.27
C GLU A 209 -23.16 -21.20 45.03
N VAL A 210 -23.65 -22.25 44.35
CA VAL A 210 -22.80 -23.37 43.89
C VAL A 210 -21.74 -22.89 42.91
N LEU A 211 -22.10 -22.03 41.96
CA LEU A 211 -21.17 -21.48 40.97
C LEU A 211 -20.08 -20.60 41.60
N ARG A 212 -20.40 -19.82 42.64
CA ARG A 212 -19.43 -18.96 43.35
C ARG A 212 -18.26 -19.75 43.96
N LYS A 213 -18.36 -21.07 44.08
CA LYS A 213 -17.25 -21.95 44.43
C LYS A 213 -16.13 -21.97 43.39
N TYR A 214 -16.33 -21.44 42.20
CA TYR A 214 -15.36 -21.41 41.09
C TYR A 214 -15.00 -19.99 40.63
N LYS A 215 -15.49 -18.95 41.33
CA LYS A 215 -15.20 -17.56 40.97
C LYS A 215 -13.70 -17.24 41.13
N LEU A 216 -13.18 -16.36 40.28
CA LEU A 216 -11.78 -15.93 40.31
C LEU A 216 -11.55 -15.03 41.53
N GLU A 217 -10.48 -15.28 42.30
CA GLU A 217 -10.18 -14.52 43.52
C GLU A 217 -9.19 -13.37 43.27
N ASN A 218 -8.20 -13.57 42.39
CA ASN A 218 -7.15 -12.58 42.11
C ASN A 218 -7.38 -11.86 40.78
N VAL A 219 -8.33 -10.91 40.75
CA VAL A 219 -8.61 -10.10 39.55
C VAL A 219 -8.29 -8.64 39.79
N GLN A 220 -7.51 -8.05 38.88
CA GLN A 220 -7.22 -6.63 38.80
C GLN A 220 -7.85 -6.05 37.54
N ASP A 221 -8.62 -4.98 37.72
CA ASP A 221 -9.28 -4.26 36.63
C ASP A 221 -8.95 -2.77 36.77
N PRO A 222 -7.69 -2.37 36.47
CA PRO A 222 -7.24 -1.00 36.65
C PRO A 222 -8.05 -0.07 35.75
N ASP A 223 -8.48 1.07 36.31
CA ASP A 223 -9.29 2.08 35.60
C ASP A 223 -10.64 1.54 35.07
N ASP A 224 -11.12 0.40 35.58
CA ASP A 224 -12.40 -0.25 35.19
C ASP A 224 -12.48 -0.56 33.68
N ILE A 225 -11.34 -0.83 33.04
CA ILE A 225 -11.24 -1.08 31.60
C ILE A 225 -12.05 -2.30 31.13
N GLY A 226 -12.19 -3.32 31.99
CA GLY A 226 -12.90 -4.55 31.69
C GLY A 226 -14.35 -4.29 31.30
N GLN A 227 -14.77 -4.75 30.12
CA GLN A 227 -16.09 -4.48 29.56
C GLN A 227 -17.10 -5.59 29.90
N PRO A 228 -18.17 -5.31 30.64
CA PRO A 228 -19.22 -6.29 30.92
C PRO A 228 -20.12 -6.46 29.69
N TRP A 229 -20.21 -7.69 29.19
CA TRP A 229 -21.07 -8.04 28.05
C TRP A 229 -22.09 -9.15 28.36
N LEU A 230 -22.05 -9.70 29.57
CA LEU A 230 -22.98 -10.70 30.10
C LEU A 230 -23.73 -10.12 31.30
N LYS A 231 -24.94 -10.63 31.58
CA LYS A 231 -25.82 -10.12 32.65
C LYS A 231 -25.92 -11.04 33.85
N PHE A 232 -26.19 -12.33 33.65
CA PHE A 232 -26.27 -13.28 34.75
C PHE A 232 -26.05 -14.72 34.27
N PRO A 233 -25.56 -15.64 35.13
CA PRO A 233 -25.30 -17.02 34.75
C PRO A 233 -26.52 -17.93 34.93
N GLN A 234 -26.64 -18.98 34.12
CA GLN A 234 -27.60 -20.08 34.29
C GLN A 234 -26.90 -21.42 34.59
N PRO A 235 -26.32 -21.57 35.78
CA PRO A 235 -25.59 -22.79 36.13
C PRO A 235 -26.50 -24.05 36.16
N PRO A 236 -25.90 -25.25 36.09
CA PRO A 236 -26.63 -26.52 36.22
C PRO A 236 -27.43 -26.59 37.52
N ILE A 237 -28.42 -27.48 37.56
CA ILE A 237 -29.14 -27.78 38.80
C ILE A 237 -28.14 -28.16 39.92
N GLU A 238 -28.49 -27.86 41.17
CA GLU A 238 -27.53 -27.92 42.29
C GLU A 238 -26.99 -29.32 42.52
N GLN A 239 -27.79 -30.35 42.24
CA GLN A 239 -27.40 -31.76 42.38
C GLN A 239 -26.18 -32.10 41.49
N ILE A 240 -26.13 -31.52 40.29
CA ILE A 240 -25.04 -31.69 39.33
C ILE A 240 -23.91 -30.71 39.65
N GLY A 241 -24.24 -29.42 39.77
CA GLY A 241 -23.23 -28.37 39.99
C GLY A 241 -22.40 -28.59 41.25
N SER A 242 -23.01 -29.04 42.35
CA SER A 242 -22.29 -29.25 43.62
C SER A 242 -21.35 -30.45 43.63
N ARG A 243 -21.49 -31.38 42.68
CA ARG A 243 -20.65 -32.58 42.53
C ARG A 243 -19.67 -32.50 41.37
N SER A 244 -19.82 -31.50 40.51
CA SER A 244 -18.86 -31.22 39.44
C SER A 244 -17.49 -30.87 40.02
N ALA A 245 -16.44 -31.15 39.25
CA ALA A 245 -15.07 -30.70 39.53
C ALA A 245 -14.80 -29.27 39.05
N GLY A 246 -15.66 -28.74 38.18
CA GLY A 246 -15.55 -27.40 37.62
C GLY A 246 -16.81 -26.99 36.88
N LEU A 247 -17.17 -25.71 37.03
CA LEU A 247 -18.24 -25.04 36.29
C LEU A 247 -17.70 -23.77 35.64
N GLY A 248 -17.70 -23.71 34.31
CA GLY A 248 -17.23 -22.55 33.57
C GLY A 248 -18.24 -22.12 32.50
N PHE A 249 -18.26 -20.84 32.14
CA PHE A 249 -19.16 -20.39 31.09
C PHE A 249 -18.64 -20.76 29.70
N ALA A 250 -19.54 -20.96 28.73
CA ALA A 250 -19.21 -21.30 27.34
C ALA A 250 -19.62 -20.24 26.31
N ASN A 251 -20.15 -19.09 26.76
CA ASN A 251 -20.56 -18.02 25.84
C ASN A 251 -19.39 -17.54 24.98
N ILE A 252 -19.69 -17.32 23.70
CA ILE A 252 -18.77 -16.68 22.75
C ILE A 252 -19.31 -15.30 22.39
N LYS A 253 -18.42 -14.32 22.37
CA LYS A 253 -18.68 -13.01 21.79
C LYS A 253 -18.02 -12.96 20.41
N LYS A 254 -18.85 -12.84 19.37
CA LYS A 254 -18.41 -12.73 17.97
C LYS A 254 -17.63 -11.44 17.75
N ASP A 255 -16.63 -11.49 16.87
CA ASP A 255 -15.97 -10.28 16.38
C ASP A 255 -16.86 -9.51 15.38
N GLU A 256 -16.42 -8.32 14.95
CA GLU A 256 -17.20 -7.45 14.05
C GLU A 256 -17.48 -8.10 12.69
N SER A 257 -16.56 -8.96 12.24
CA SER A 257 -16.71 -9.77 11.02
C SER A 257 -17.66 -10.97 11.18
N GLY A 258 -18.13 -11.26 12.40
CA GLY A 258 -18.99 -12.38 12.73
C GLY A 258 -18.27 -13.72 12.90
N LEU A 259 -16.94 -13.74 12.90
CA LEU A 259 -16.11 -14.91 13.16
C LEU A 259 -15.90 -15.13 14.67
N ASN A 260 -15.66 -16.38 15.05
CA ASN A 260 -15.29 -16.80 16.40
C ASN A 260 -13.78 -17.00 16.49
N ARG A 261 -12.98 -15.92 16.44
CA ARG A 261 -11.52 -16.00 16.56
C ARG A 261 -10.98 -15.77 17.96
N ARG A 262 -11.82 -15.30 18.86
CA ARG A 262 -11.46 -15.01 20.25
C ARG A 262 -12.31 -15.85 21.17
N MET A 263 -11.67 -16.52 22.13
CA MET A 263 -12.32 -17.29 23.17
C MET A 263 -12.35 -16.50 24.48
N PRO A 264 -13.51 -16.14 25.02
CA PRO A 264 -13.61 -15.59 26.37
C PRO A 264 -13.02 -16.55 27.42
N LEU A 265 -12.15 -16.04 28.28
CA LEU A 265 -11.59 -16.78 29.42
C LEU A 265 -12.11 -16.25 30.77
N VAL A 266 -12.50 -14.99 30.80
CA VAL A 266 -12.98 -14.31 32.01
C VAL A 266 -14.23 -13.50 31.68
N ALA A 267 -15.29 -13.69 32.46
CA ALA A 267 -16.51 -12.90 32.37
C ALA A 267 -16.60 -11.94 33.56
N LYS A 268 -16.78 -10.65 33.28
CA LYS A 268 -17.07 -9.60 34.28
C LYS A 268 -18.58 -9.45 34.46
N LEU A 269 -19.09 -9.68 35.66
CA LEU A 269 -20.49 -9.48 36.02
C LEU A 269 -20.60 -8.36 37.06
N VAL A 270 -21.24 -7.26 36.66
CA VAL A 270 -21.41 -6.08 37.52
C VAL A 270 -22.66 -6.27 38.39
N ASN A 271 -22.56 -5.92 39.67
CA ASN A 271 -23.64 -6.03 40.66
C ASN A 271 -24.20 -7.45 40.84
N SER A 272 -23.39 -8.50 40.65
CA SER A 272 -23.84 -9.90 40.76
C SER A 272 -23.64 -10.52 42.14
N GLY A 273 -22.74 -9.95 42.95
CA GLY A 273 -22.41 -10.49 44.26
C GLY A 273 -23.52 -10.28 45.31
N PRO A 274 -23.46 -11.01 46.44
CA PRO A 274 -24.44 -10.87 47.53
C PRO A 274 -24.54 -9.44 48.10
N PHE A 275 -23.47 -8.66 48.01
CA PHE A 275 -23.39 -7.26 48.42
C PHE A 275 -23.38 -6.29 47.22
N LYS A 276 -23.83 -6.76 46.05
CA LYS A 276 -23.81 -6.05 44.76
C LYS A 276 -22.41 -5.65 44.30
N GLU A 277 -21.39 -6.41 44.69
CA GLU A 277 -20.05 -6.29 44.14
C GLU A 277 -19.96 -6.89 42.72
N THR A 278 -18.95 -6.46 41.98
CA THR A 278 -18.58 -7.07 40.69
C THR A 278 -17.90 -8.41 40.95
N GLU A 279 -18.33 -9.47 40.27
CA GLU A 279 -17.70 -10.79 40.32
C GLU A 279 -17.12 -11.16 38.95
N TYR A 280 -16.08 -12.00 38.97
CA TYR A 280 -15.43 -12.50 37.78
C TYR A 280 -15.48 -14.03 37.77
N PHE A 281 -15.93 -14.59 36.65
CA PHE A 281 -16.07 -16.04 36.50
C PHE A 281 -15.16 -16.55 35.36
N PRO A 282 -14.53 -17.73 35.53
CA PRO A 282 -13.70 -18.32 34.49
C PRO A 282 -14.55 -19.04 33.44
N SER A 283 -14.05 -19.11 32.21
CA SER A 283 -14.65 -19.95 31.17
C SER A 283 -14.34 -21.42 31.40
N ILE A 284 -15.08 -22.29 30.71
CA ILE A 284 -14.85 -23.73 30.78
C ILE A 284 -13.45 -24.11 30.26
N ASP A 285 -12.93 -23.42 29.24
CA ASP A 285 -11.59 -23.66 28.70
C ASP A 285 -10.49 -23.38 29.72
N LEU A 286 -10.61 -22.28 30.47
CA LEU A 286 -9.65 -21.92 31.52
C LEU A 286 -9.68 -22.95 32.66
N ILE A 287 -10.87 -23.43 33.05
CA ILE A 287 -11.04 -24.47 34.06
C ILE A 287 -10.40 -25.79 33.60
N ILE A 288 -10.65 -26.20 32.35
CA ILE A 288 -10.04 -27.42 31.78
C ILE A 288 -8.51 -27.30 31.79
N ALA A 289 -7.96 -26.16 31.36
CA ALA A 289 -6.52 -25.95 31.37
C ALA A 289 -5.92 -25.99 32.78
N CYS A 290 -6.56 -25.36 33.77
CA CYS A 290 -6.12 -25.42 35.17
C CYS A 290 -6.18 -26.85 35.73
N ASN A 291 -7.26 -27.58 35.47
CA ASN A 291 -7.41 -28.98 35.88
C ASN A 291 -6.39 -29.89 35.19
N TYR A 292 -6.08 -29.65 33.92
CA TYR A 292 -5.05 -30.37 33.18
C TYR A 292 -3.69 -30.18 33.86
N TYR A 293 -3.33 -28.93 34.19
CA TYR A 293 -2.09 -28.62 34.91
C TYR A 293 -2.11 -29.08 36.38
N GLY A 294 -3.28 -29.35 36.95
CA GLY A 294 -3.44 -29.76 38.35
C GLY A 294 -3.35 -28.60 39.34
N VAL A 295 -3.82 -27.42 38.95
CA VAL A 295 -3.83 -26.18 39.76
C VAL A 295 -5.27 -25.69 40.00
N ASP A 296 -5.50 -24.93 41.07
CA ASP A 296 -6.83 -24.39 41.39
C ASP A 296 -7.07 -23.08 40.63
N VAL A 297 -8.04 -23.08 39.71
CA VAL A 297 -8.39 -21.91 38.88
C VAL A 297 -8.63 -20.64 39.70
N ARG A 298 -9.04 -20.73 40.97
CA ARG A 298 -9.37 -19.55 41.79
C ARG A 298 -8.15 -18.88 42.37
N LYS A 299 -7.19 -19.68 42.83
CA LYS A 299 -6.04 -19.27 43.63
C LYS A 299 -4.76 -19.18 42.82
N ASP A 300 -4.62 -20.11 41.88
CA ASP A 300 -3.48 -20.26 41.00
C ASP A 300 -3.69 -19.55 39.66
N THR A 301 -4.65 -18.63 39.60
CA THR A 301 -4.75 -17.67 38.50
C THR A 301 -4.66 -16.24 39.02
N ASP A 302 -3.96 -15.39 38.26
CA ASP A 302 -3.97 -13.94 38.41
C ASP A 302 -4.49 -13.34 37.10
N VAL A 303 -5.52 -12.51 37.19
CA VAL A 303 -6.12 -11.86 36.03
C VAL A 303 -5.84 -10.36 36.10
N VAL A 304 -5.34 -9.81 35.00
CA VAL A 304 -5.34 -8.38 34.75
C VAL A 304 -6.16 -8.14 33.49
N MET A 305 -7.38 -7.63 33.66
CA MET A 305 -8.31 -7.37 32.53
C MET A 305 -7.62 -6.49 31.47
N GLY A 306 -7.86 -6.78 30.18
CA GLY A 306 -7.21 -6.06 29.08
C GLY A 306 -5.71 -6.35 28.90
N LYS A 307 -5.13 -7.28 29.67
CA LYS A 307 -3.71 -7.65 29.54
C LYS A 307 -3.51 -9.16 29.49
N TYR A 308 -3.80 -9.87 30.59
CA TYR A 308 -3.53 -11.30 30.66
C TYR A 308 -4.32 -12.05 31.73
N VAL A 309 -4.45 -13.36 31.52
CA VAL A 309 -4.70 -14.37 32.56
C VAL A 309 -3.39 -15.14 32.77
N LYS A 310 -2.88 -15.17 33.99
CA LYS A 310 -1.68 -15.92 34.36
C LYS A 310 -2.07 -17.14 35.17
N ILE A 311 -1.75 -18.34 34.69
CA ILE A 311 -1.82 -19.58 35.47
C ILE A 311 -0.46 -19.77 36.16
N LYS A 312 -0.42 -19.91 37.48
CA LYS A 312 0.80 -20.01 38.30
C LYS A 312 0.88 -21.34 39.05
N ASN A 313 2.01 -21.57 39.72
CA ASN A 313 2.24 -22.75 40.56
C ASN A 313 2.09 -24.09 39.82
N ILE A 314 2.36 -24.13 38.50
CA ILE A 314 2.20 -25.35 37.71
C ILE A 314 3.21 -26.40 38.19
N PRO A 315 2.77 -27.58 38.66
CA PRO A 315 3.66 -28.56 39.24
C PRO A 315 4.68 -29.06 38.20
N ASN A 316 5.88 -29.40 38.67
CA ASN A 316 6.87 -30.11 37.86
C ASN A 316 6.43 -31.58 37.70
N ARG A 317 5.51 -31.80 36.78
CA ARG A 317 4.87 -33.08 36.49
C ARG A 317 5.16 -33.46 35.04
N THR A 318 5.50 -34.73 34.83
CA THR A 318 5.68 -35.28 33.49
C THR A 318 4.50 -36.18 33.10
N VAL A 319 4.12 -36.15 31.84
CA VAL A 319 3.11 -37.02 31.24
C VAL A 319 3.80 -37.96 30.25
N THR A 320 3.44 -39.24 30.28
CA THR A 320 3.99 -40.24 29.35
C THR A 320 2.94 -40.62 28.33
N ASN A 321 3.19 -40.28 27.06
CA ASN A 321 2.28 -40.58 25.95
C ASN A 321 2.93 -41.60 25.01
N PHE A 322 2.11 -42.47 24.41
CA PHE A 322 2.58 -43.38 23.36
C PHE A 322 2.57 -42.65 22.02
N ASP A 323 3.75 -42.47 21.42
CA ASP A 323 3.89 -41.95 20.08
C ASP A 323 3.78 -43.10 19.06
N PHE A 324 2.68 -43.11 18.31
CA PHE A 324 2.40 -44.11 17.28
C PHE A 324 3.32 -44.01 16.05
N LYS A 325 4.02 -42.88 15.83
CA LYS A 325 4.98 -42.74 14.73
C LYS A 325 6.31 -43.39 15.07
N THR A 326 6.79 -43.18 16.29
CA THR A 326 8.06 -43.77 16.77
C THR A 326 7.87 -45.13 17.44
N MET A 327 6.62 -45.53 17.70
CA MET A 327 6.22 -46.72 18.45
C MET A 327 6.88 -46.77 19.84
N LYS A 328 7.09 -45.60 20.46
CA LYS A 328 7.76 -45.44 21.76
C LYS A 328 6.91 -44.63 22.73
N ARG A 329 7.09 -44.90 24.02
CA ARG A 329 6.55 -44.04 25.08
C ARG A 329 7.49 -42.85 25.26
N GLU A 330 6.97 -41.65 25.07
CA GLU A 330 7.69 -40.40 25.30
C GLU A 330 7.17 -39.75 26.57
N THR A 331 8.07 -39.50 27.51
CA THR A 331 7.79 -38.74 28.72
C THR A 331 8.17 -37.29 28.49
N LYS A 332 7.20 -36.38 28.59
CA LYS A 332 7.38 -34.93 28.41
C LYS A 332 6.85 -34.19 29.64
N ASP A 333 7.33 -32.96 29.85
CA ASP A 333 6.73 -32.06 30.83
C ASP A 333 5.26 -31.82 30.47
N ILE A 334 4.41 -31.59 31.47
CA ILE A 334 3.00 -31.24 31.29
C ILE A 334 2.85 -29.89 30.56
N MET A 335 3.80 -28.98 30.72
CA MET A 335 3.92 -27.74 29.97
C MET A 335 4.58 -27.99 28.61
N ALA A 336 3.97 -27.50 27.53
CA ALA A 336 4.60 -27.56 26.21
C ALA A 336 5.91 -26.74 26.13
N LYS A 337 5.96 -25.58 26.81
CA LYS A 337 7.15 -24.73 26.91
C LYS A 337 7.44 -24.43 28.39
N PRO A 338 8.08 -25.34 29.12
CA PRO A 338 8.36 -25.14 30.55
C PRO A 338 9.29 -23.94 30.77
N ASN A 339 9.05 -23.18 31.84
CA ASN A 339 9.86 -22.03 32.26
C ASN A 339 10.17 -22.08 33.76
N ASP A 340 11.12 -21.26 34.20
CA ASP A 340 11.63 -21.29 35.59
C ASP A 340 10.57 -20.92 36.63
N THR A 341 9.61 -20.06 36.27
CA THR A 341 8.54 -19.62 37.17
C THR A 341 7.36 -20.59 37.22
N ARG A 342 7.29 -21.57 36.30
CA ARG A 342 6.15 -22.50 36.13
C ARG A 342 4.83 -21.75 35.97
N GLU A 343 4.84 -20.73 35.11
CA GLU A 343 3.68 -19.89 34.82
C GLU A 343 3.32 -19.95 33.32
N VAL A 344 2.03 -19.85 33.00
CA VAL A 344 1.55 -19.62 31.62
C VAL A 344 0.82 -18.29 31.60
N ILE A 345 1.28 -17.36 30.76
CA ILE A 345 0.69 -16.03 30.60
C ILE A 345 -0.13 -16.02 29.31
N ILE A 346 -1.43 -15.93 29.45
CA ILE A 346 -2.40 -15.95 28.36
C ILE A 346 -2.84 -14.51 28.08
N PRO A 347 -2.53 -13.92 26.91
CA PRO A 347 -2.98 -12.57 26.58
C PRO A 347 -4.51 -12.52 26.44
N ILE A 348 -5.13 -11.49 27.02
CA ILE A 348 -6.58 -11.24 26.89
C ILE A 348 -6.87 -9.76 26.60
N ASP A 349 -7.96 -9.49 25.89
CA ASP A 349 -8.49 -8.14 25.65
C ASP A 349 -9.37 -7.63 26.81
N GLU A 350 -9.93 -6.42 26.67
CA GLU A 350 -10.80 -5.80 27.67
C GLU A 350 -12.12 -6.56 27.91
N TYR A 351 -12.51 -7.45 26.99
CA TYR A 351 -13.67 -8.34 27.15
C TYR A 351 -13.30 -9.67 27.80
N GLY A 352 -12.03 -9.86 28.16
CA GLY A 352 -11.50 -11.08 28.75
C GLY A 352 -11.29 -12.20 27.73
N GLN A 353 -11.14 -11.89 26.44
CA GLN A 353 -11.02 -12.87 25.36
C GLN A 353 -9.57 -13.07 24.93
N MET A 354 -9.18 -14.33 24.75
CA MET A 354 -7.90 -14.75 24.17
C MET A 354 -8.08 -15.02 22.67
N GLN A 355 -7.14 -14.60 21.83
CA GLN A 355 -7.12 -15.04 20.43
C GLN A 355 -6.81 -16.53 20.30
N ILE A 356 -7.58 -17.23 19.48
CA ILE A 356 -7.42 -18.65 19.22
C ILE A 356 -6.38 -18.84 18.12
N ASN A 357 -5.30 -19.57 18.42
CA ASN A 357 -4.36 -20.00 17.40
C ASN A 357 -4.83 -21.34 16.81
N PHE A 358 -5.73 -21.27 15.81
CA PHE A 358 -6.29 -22.48 15.21
C PHE A 358 -5.19 -23.40 14.68
N ALA A 359 -5.30 -24.69 15.02
CA ALA A 359 -4.36 -25.71 14.59
C ALA A 359 -4.62 -26.17 13.14
N GLY A 360 -5.86 -26.02 12.66
CA GLY A 360 -6.33 -26.39 11.33
C GLY A 360 -7.84 -26.18 11.20
N GLY A 361 -8.43 -26.66 10.10
CA GLY A 361 -9.87 -26.58 9.85
C GLY A 361 -10.69 -27.69 10.52
N LEU A 362 -11.81 -28.05 9.89
CA LEU A 362 -12.70 -29.13 10.32
C LEU A 362 -11.96 -30.44 10.65
N TYR A 363 -12.38 -31.12 11.72
CA TYR A 363 -11.82 -32.42 12.13
C TYR A 363 -10.34 -32.34 12.54
N SER A 364 -9.92 -31.19 13.07
CA SER A 364 -8.56 -30.99 13.59
C SER A 364 -8.25 -31.84 14.83
N PHE A 365 -9.27 -32.29 15.55
CA PHE A 365 -9.11 -33.14 16.74
C PHE A 365 -9.71 -34.51 16.51
N ARG A 366 -9.16 -35.52 17.20
CA ARG A 366 -9.70 -36.88 17.11
C ARG A 366 -11.11 -36.88 17.70
N ASN A 367 -12.07 -37.38 16.92
CA ASN A 367 -13.42 -37.61 17.42
C ASN A 367 -13.70 -39.11 17.59
N THR A 368 -14.64 -39.42 18.47
CA THR A 368 -15.22 -40.75 18.68
C THR A 368 -16.71 -40.58 18.89
N GLU A 369 -17.50 -41.48 18.32
CA GLU A 369 -18.95 -41.43 18.41
C GLU A 369 -19.40 -41.74 19.84
N LEU A 370 -20.34 -40.94 20.38
CA LEU A 370 -20.83 -41.14 21.74
C LEU A 370 -21.46 -42.53 21.90
N PHE A 371 -22.16 -43.06 20.89
CA PHE A 371 -22.76 -44.40 20.99
C PHE A 371 -21.69 -45.50 21.16
N GLU A 372 -20.51 -45.37 20.55
CA GLU A 372 -19.41 -46.34 20.70
C GLU A 372 -18.90 -46.32 22.14
N VAL A 373 -18.73 -45.13 22.72
CA VAL A 373 -18.34 -44.99 24.12
C VAL A 373 -19.40 -45.58 25.04
N VAL A 374 -20.69 -45.36 24.78
CA VAL A 374 -21.79 -45.86 25.63
C VAL A 374 -22.01 -47.38 25.50
N GLN A 375 -21.90 -47.95 24.31
CA GLN A 375 -22.24 -49.37 24.08
C GLN A 375 -21.03 -50.30 24.05
N MET A 376 -19.87 -49.82 23.61
CA MET A 376 -18.71 -50.68 23.29
C MET A 376 -17.54 -50.52 24.28
N TRP A 377 -17.36 -49.35 24.89
CA TRP A 377 -16.27 -49.15 25.85
C TRP A 377 -16.59 -49.75 27.22
N ASP A 378 -15.58 -50.32 27.86
CA ASP A 378 -15.54 -50.64 29.28
C ASP A 378 -14.52 -49.72 30.00
N GLU A 379 -14.34 -49.91 31.32
CA GLU A 379 -13.34 -49.14 32.09
C GLU A 379 -11.92 -49.34 31.56
N ASN A 380 -11.59 -50.55 31.06
CA ASN A 380 -10.27 -50.83 30.50
C ASN A 380 -10.02 -50.02 29.23
N ALA A 381 -11.00 -49.93 28.33
CA ALA A 381 -10.93 -49.14 27.11
C ALA A 381 -10.72 -47.64 27.42
N ALA A 382 -11.47 -47.10 28.39
CA ALA A 382 -11.31 -45.72 28.83
C ALA A 382 -9.95 -45.46 29.51
N ALA A 383 -9.37 -46.48 30.16
CA ALA A 383 -8.05 -46.40 30.80
C ALA A 383 -6.85 -46.62 29.85
N GLN A 384 -7.06 -47.01 28.58
CA GLN A 384 -5.96 -47.20 27.62
C GLN A 384 -5.20 -45.91 27.32
N VAL A 385 -5.86 -44.77 27.51
CA VAL A 385 -5.27 -43.45 27.39
C VAL A 385 -5.31 -42.76 28.74
N GLU A 386 -4.22 -42.07 29.08
CA GLU A 386 -4.05 -41.41 30.36
C GLU A 386 -3.84 -39.91 30.16
N ASN A 387 -4.39 -39.10 31.05
CA ASN A 387 -4.29 -37.63 31.06
C ASN A 387 -4.81 -36.95 29.77
N ASN A 388 -5.80 -37.55 29.11
CA ASN A 388 -6.49 -36.94 27.98
C ASN A 388 -7.66 -36.08 28.45
N ILE A 389 -8.03 -35.10 27.62
CA ILE A 389 -9.20 -34.25 27.74
C ILE A 389 -10.25 -34.77 26.76
N PHE A 390 -11.39 -35.19 27.27
CA PHE A 390 -12.54 -35.60 26.48
C PHE A 390 -13.63 -34.55 26.56
N LEU A 391 -13.98 -34.00 25.40
CA LEU A 391 -15.01 -32.99 25.22
C LEU A 391 -16.26 -33.67 24.64
N VAL A 392 -17.32 -33.78 25.44
CA VAL A 392 -18.58 -34.43 25.07
C VAL A 392 -19.57 -33.37 24.62
N ALA A 393 -19.94 -33.37 23.34
CA ALA A 393 -20.74 -32.30 22.76
C ALA A 393 -21.57 -32.75 21.55
N MET A 394 -22.51 -31.90 21.13
CA MET A 394 -23.12 -32.01 19.80
C MET A 394 -22.06 -31.84 18.71
N TYR A 395 -21.99 -32.76 17.75
CA TYR A 395 -20.95 -32.74 16.73
C TYR A 395 -21.52 -33.08 15.35
N TYR A 396 -21.76 -32.05 14.53
CA TYR A 396 -22.28 -32.16 13.16
C TYR A 396 -23.54 -33.02 12.99
N ALA A 397 -24.44 -33.05 13.97
CA ALA A 397 -25.72 -33.74 13.84
C ALA A 397 -26.76 -32.92 13.05
N THR A 398 -27.59 -33.61 12.28
CA THR A 398 -28.69 -33.05 11.50
C THR A 398 -29.99 -33.83 11.72
N GLY A 399 -31.13 -33.13 11.80
CA GLY A 399 -32.44 -33.75 12.04
C GLY A 399 -32.71 -34.14 13.51
N ARG A 400 -33.84 -34.80 13.78
CA ARG A 400 -34.26 -35.32 15.12
C ARG A 400 -34.09 -34.32 16.29
N GLY A 401 -34.44 -33.06 16.06
CA GLY A 401 -34.36 -32.00 17.06
C GLY A 401 -32.94 -31.52 17.39
N ALA A 402 -31.92 -31.96 16.64
CA ALA A 402 -30.54 -31.51 16.82
C ALA A 402 -30.45 -30.00 16.56
N ALA A 403 -29.92 -29.27 17.54
CA ALA A 403 -29.54 -27.88 17.37
C ALA A 403 -28.24 -27.81 16.55
N LYS A 404 -28.20 -26.95 15.52
CA LYS A 404 -26.97 -26.70 14.76
C LYS A 404 -26.03 -25.82 15.59
N ASP A 405 -25.09 -26.44 16.30
CA ASP A 405 -24.03 -25.73 17.01
C ASP A 405 -22.78 -25.58 16.13
N THR A 406 -22.90 -24.72 15.12
CA THR A 406 -21.80 -24.40 14.19
C THR A 406 -21.60 -22.90 14.12
N HIS A 407 -20.33 -22.48 14.16
CA HIS A 407 -19.91 -21.09 14.11
C HIS A 407 -18.84 -20.89 13.04
N LEU A 408 -18.63 -19.63 12.62
CA LEU A 408 -17.63 -19.29 11.61
C LEU A 408 -16.24 -19.24 12.23
N SER A 409 -15.31 -20.00 11.65
CA SER A 409 -13.88 -19.99 11.95
C SER A 409 -13.08 -19.41 10.75
N PRO A 410 -11.76 -19.19 10.90
CA PRO A 410 -10.89 -18.86 9.76
C PRO A 410 -10.98 -19.85 8.58
N PHE A 411 -11.42 -21.09 8.82
CA PHE A 411 -11.55 -22.14 7.81
C PHE A 411 -13.00 -22.36 7.33
N GLY A 412 -13.93 -21.47 7.72
CA GLY A 412 -15.37 -21.61 7.45
C GLY A 412 -16.14 -22.19 8.63
N ASP A 413 -17.29 -22.83 8.36
CA ASP A 413 -18.15 -23.45 9.38
C ASP A 413 -17.35 -24.46 10.23
N MET A 414 -17.48 -24.37 11.55
CA MET A 414 -16.82 -25.25 12.53
C MET A 414 -17.72 -25.45 13.75
N SER A 415 -17.69 -26.63 14.37
CA SER A 415 -18.53 -26.93 15.56
C SER A 415 -18.10 -26.08 16.77
N GLY A 416 -19.03 -25.72 17.65
CA GLY A 416 -18.72 -24.96 18.87
C GLY A 416 -17.64 -25.64 19.72
N ILE A 417 -17.77 -26.96 19.91
CA ILE A 417 -16.78 -27.75 20.66
C ILE A 417 -15.38 -27.77 20.02
N GLU A 418 -15.27 -27.60 18.70
CA GLU A 418 -13.96 -27.48 18.04
C GLU A 418 -13.29 -26.13 18.33
N HIS A 419 -14.07 -25.07 18.54
CA HIS A 419 -13.52 -23.78 19.01
C HIS A 419 -12.95 -23.91 20.42
N HIS A 420 -13.66 -24.59 21.33
CA HIS A 420 -13.15 -24.92 22.66
C HIS A 420 -11.88 -25.78 22.58
N ALA A 421 -11.89 -26.83 21.75
CA ALA A 421 -10.71 -27.67 21.52
C ALA A 421 -9.51 -26.86 21.01
N HIS A 422 -9.70 -25.92 20.07
CA HIS A 422 -8.65 -25.01 19.60
C HIS A 422 -8.19 -24.01 20.66
N ALA A 423 -9.09 -23.49 21.50
CA ALA A 423 -8.73 -22.60 22.60
C ALA A 423 -7.88 -23.32 23.66
N ILE A 424 -8.31 -24.51 24.09
CA ILE A 424 -7.56 -25.37 25.01
C ILE A 424 -6.21 -25.78 24.39
N ASN A 425 -6.20 -26.14 23.10
CA ASN A 425 -4.97 -26.42 22.35
C ASN A 425 -4.01 -25.22 22.42
N THR A 426 -4.52 -24.00 22.23
CA THR A 426 -3.73 -22.76 22.28
C THR A 426 -3.07 -22.57 23.65
N ILE A 427 -3.86 -22.73 24.73
CA ILE A 427 -3.39 -22.57 26.11
C ILE A 427 -2.33 -23.63 26.47
N LEU A 428 -2.58 -24.90 26.11
CA LEU A 428 -1.72 -26.01 26.48
C LEU A 428 -0.44 -26.10 25.64
N ASN A 429 -0.47 -25.66 24.37
CA ASN A 429 0.73 -25.54 23.54
C ASN A 429 1.54 -24.26 23.82
N GLN A 430 0.94 -23.28 24.49
CA GLN A 430 1.55 -21.97 24.77
C GLN A 430 1.98 -21.28 23.46
N ASP A 431 1.12 -21.35 22.45
CA ASP A 431 1.27 -20.79 21.10
C ASP A 431 0.28 -19.63 20.89
N PHE A 432 0.28 -18.68 21.81
CA PHE A 432 -0.57 -17.50 21.75
C PHE A 432 -0.24 -16.62 20.53
N LEU A 433 -1.28 -16.04 19.93
CA LEU A 433 -1.12 -14.97 18.95
C LEU A 433 -0.79 -13.65 19.66
N HIS A 434 0.18 -12.93 19.12
CA HIS A 434 0.59 -11.62 19.63
C HIS A 434 0.33 -10.56 18.57
N GLU A 435 -0.50 -9.57 18.89
CA GLU A 435 -0.70 -8.40 18.04
C GLU A 435 0.45 -7.41 18.22
N VAL A 436 0.95 -6.87 17.11
CA VAL A 436 1.92 -5.78 17.15
C VAL A 436 1.21 -4.52 17.66
N PRO A 437 1.75 -3.84 18.68
CA PRO A 437 1.15 -2.63 19.20
C PRO A 437 1.11 -1.51 18.16
N GLU A 438 0.22 -0.54 18.34
CA GLU A 438 -0.02 0.57 17.40
C GLU A 438 1.26 1.32 16.97
N TRP A 439 2.21 1.55 17.89
CA TRP A 439 3.48 2.18 17.55
C TRP A 439 4.33 1.33 16.61
N GLY A 440 4.25 0.00 16.71
CA GLY A 440 4.94 -0.93 15.81
C GLY A 440 4.32 -0.88 14.42
N ASN A 441 2.99 -0.92 14.33
CA ASN A 441 2.25 -0.76 13.06
C ASN A 441 2.57 0.58 12.38
N PHE A 442 2.60 1.67 13.15
CA PHE A 442 2.99 3.00 12.65
C PHE A 442 4.42 3.01 12.09
N LEU A 443 5.38 2.37 12.77
CA LEU A 443 6.76 2.27 12.28
C LEU A 443 6.86 1.42 11.01
N ILE A 444 6.04 0.39 10.84
CA ILE A 444 5.99 -0.42 9.60
C ILE A 444 5.58 0.46 8.42
N TYR A 445 4.46 1.19 8.51
CA TYR A 445 4.03 2.14 7.48
C TYR A 445 5.14 3.16 7.16
N LEU A 446 5.68 3.81 8.19
CA LEU A 446 6.70 4.86 8.00
C LEU A 446 7.99 4.31 7.35
N SER A 447 8.41 3.10 7.73
CA SER A 447 9.60 2.46 7.17
C SER A 447 9.40 2.09 5.71
N MET A 448 8.23 1.55 5.35
CA MET A 448 7.90 1.23 3.96
C MET A 448 7.79 2.48 3.10
N ALA A 449 7.09 3.52 3.58
CA ALA A 449 7.01 4.79 2.91
C ALA A 449 8.38 5.46 2.71
N PHE A 450 9.26 5.40 3.71
CA PHE A 450 10.62 5.90 3.59
C PHE A 450 11.42 5.13 2.54
N LEU A 451 11.34 3.80 2.54
CA LEU A 451 12.01 2.94 1.55
C LEU A 451 11.55 3.26 0.13
N VAL A 452 10.23 3.33 -0.11
CA VAL A 452 9.68 3.62 -1.44
C VAL A 452 9.96 5.08 -1.85
N GLY A 453 9.78 6.04 -0.96
CA GLY A 453 10.08 7.45 -1.19
C GLY A 453 11.55 7.71 -1.53
N LEU A 454 12.47 6.89 -1.01
CA LEU A 454 13.90 6.96 -1.34
C LEU A 454 14.23 6.25 -2.65
N VAL A 455 13.72 5.05 -2.89
CA VAL A 455 14.13 4.23 -4.05
C VAL A 455 13.40 4.66 -5.34
N LEU A 456 12.08 4.85 -5.28
CA LEU A 456 11.24 4.99 -6.47
C LEU A 456 11.60 6.19 -7.37
N PRO A 457 11.96 7.38 -6.86
CA PRO A 457 12.33 8.53 -7.71
C PRO A 457 13.60 8.31 -8.53
N ARG A 458 14.44 7.35 -8.13
CA ARG A 458 15.72 7.02 -8.78
C ARG A 458 15.56 5.96 -9.87
N LEU A 459 14.38 5.38 -10.01
CA LEU A 459 14.08 4.34 -10.99
C LEU A 459 13.32 4.89 -12.20
N LYS A 460 13.50 4.23 -13.35
CA LYS A 460 12.57 4.39 -14.48
C LYS A 460 11.21 3.81 -14.10
N THR A 461 10.12 4.34 -14.66
CA THR A 461 8.75 3.96 -14.28
C THR A 461 8.49 2.44 -14.39
N SER A 462 9.01 1.78 -15.42
CA SER A 462 8.87 0.32 -15.57
C SER A 462 9.56 -0.46 -14.46
N TRP A 463 10.78 -0.08 -14.10
CA TRP A 463 11.53 -0.66 -12.98
C TRP A 463 10.90 -0.31 -11.63
N GLY A 464 10.29 0.86 -11.50
CA GLY A 464 9.53 1.26 -10.33
C GLY A 464 8.30 0.36 -10.09
N PHE A 465 7.56 0.02 -11.15
CA PHE A 465 6.44 -0.91 -11.06
C PHE A 465 6.88 -2.31 -10.62
N LEU A 466 7.94 -2.84 -11.23
CA LEU A 466 8.51 -4.13 -10.82
C LEU A 466 8.99 -4.11 -9.37
N PHE A 467 9.62 -3.02 -8.93
CA PHE A 467 10.06 -2.83 -7.54
C PHE A 467 8.89 -2.92 -6.55
N ILE A 468 7.75 -2.27 -6.83
CA ILE A 468 6.57 -2.33 -5.95
C ILE A 468 5.99 -3.75 -5.88
N ILE A 469 5.92 -4.47 -7.00
CA ILE A 469 5.45 -5.87 -7.01
C ILE A 469 6.38 -6.76 -6.18
N VAL A 470 7.69 -6.64 -6.38
CA VAL A 470 8.68 -7.43 -5.64
C VAL A 470 8.63 -7.09 -4.15
N LEU A 471 8.52 -5.81 -3.80
CA LEU A 471 8.41 -5.37 -2.41
C LEU A 471 7.12 -5.90 -1.75
N ALA A 472 5.98 -5.83 -2.44
CA ALA A 472 4.71 -6.38 -1.93
C ALA A 472 4.78 -7.90 -1.74
N PHE A 473 5.42 -8.62 -2.67
CA PHE A 473 5.65 -10.06 -2.55
C PHE A 473 6.56 -10.39 -1.35
N LEU A 474 7.71 -9.74 -1.23
CA LEU A 474 8.64 -9.94 -0.11
C LEU A 474 7.97 -9.62 1.23
N TYR A 475 7.20 -8.53 1.30
CA TYR A 475 6.44 -8.20 2.50
C TYR A 475 5.39 -9.25 2.85
N SER A 476 4.68 -9.79 1.86
CA SER A 476 3.72 -10.88 2.05
C SER A 476 4.39 -12.14 2.58
N VAL A 477 5.58 -12.48 2.07
CA VAL A 477 6.37 -13.62 2.56
C VAL A 477 6.80 -13.39 4.01
N VAL A 478 7.34 -12.22 4.35
CA VAL A 478 7.72 -11.87 5.73
C VAL A 478 6.52 -11.96 6.67
N THR A 479 5.37 -11.40 6.27
CA THR A 479 4.14 -11.46 7.06
C THR A 479 3.70 -12.90 7.35
N LEU A 480 3.81 -13.79 6.36
CA LEU A 480 3.45 -15.20 6.53
C LEU A 480 4.44 -15.96 7.41
N LEU A 481 5.74 -15.64 7.31
CA LEU A 481 6.79 -16.21 8.18
C LEU A 481 6.62 -15.74 9.62
N ASP A 482 6.35 -14.46 9.84
CA ASP A 482 6.10 -13.89 11.16
C ASP A 482 4.87 -14.53 11.82
N PHE A 483 3.83 -14.79 11.04
CA PHE A 483 2.66 -15.52 11.49
C PHE A 483 2.95 -16.99 11.80
N SER A 484 3.72 -17.71 10.95
CA SER A 484 3.95 -19.15 11.12
C SER A 484 4.95 -19.50 12.21
N GLU A 485 6.05 -18.75 12.32
CA GLU A 485 7.16 -19.06 13.23
C GLU A 485 7.03 -18.35 14.58
N PHE A 486 6.49 -17.12 14.59
CA PHE A 486 6.44 -16.27 15.79
C PHE A 486 5.03 -16.03 16.31
N ASN A 487 3.98 -16.52 15.64
CA ASN A 487 2.58 -16.24 15.97
C ASN A 487 2.30 -14.73 16.06
N LEU A 488 3.02 -13.92 15.27
CA LEU A 488 2.94 -12.48 15.29
C LEU A 488 1.94 -11.98 14.25
N VAL A 489 1.01 -11.12 14.67
CA VAL A 489 0.01 -10.50 13.81
C VAL A 489 0.29 -9.00 13.73
N HIS A 490 0.78 -8.56 12.58
CA HIS A 490 0.90 -7.14 12.22
C HIS A 490 0.04 -6.83 10.98
N ILE A 491 -0.13 -5.53 10.70
CA ILE A 491 -0.83 -5.00 9.52
C ILE A 491 -0.30 -5.61 8.21
N PHE A 492 -1.16 -5.86 7.22
CA PHE A 492 -0.78 -6.51 5.97
C PHE A 492 -1.38 -5.85 4.72
N PRO A 493 -2.65 -6.06 4.35
CA PRO A 493 -3.21 -5.53 3.10
C PRO A 493 -3.15 -4.00 3.01
N SER A 494 -3.32 -3.28 4.11
CA SER A 494 -3.23 -1.82 4.12
C SER A 494 -1.84 -1.28 3.75
N VAL A 495 -0.76 -1.98 4.11
CA VAL A 495 0.61 -1.62 3.72
C VAL A 495 0.81 -1.78 2.20
N ILE A 496 0.19 -2.79 1.59
CA ILE A 496 0.21 -2.95 0.13
C ILE A 496 -0.55 -1.81 -0.54
N VAL A 497 -1.72 -1.44 0.00
CA VAL A 497 -2.51 -0.30 -0.48
C VAL A 497 -1.74 1.02 -0.33
N GLU A 498 -1.03 1.22 0.78
CA GLU A 498 -0.12 2.34 0.98
C GLU A 498 0.93 2.42 -0.13
N GLN A 499 1.61 1.30 -0.44
CA GLN A 499 2.64 1.27 -1.48
C GLN A 499 2.07 1.66 -2.85
N LEU A 500 0.83 1.24 -3.15
CA LEU A 500 0.16 1.61 -4.38
C LEU A 500 -0.16 3.11 -4.42
N PHE A 501 -0.67 3.69 -3.33
CA PHE A 501 -0.92 5.14 -3.24
C PHE A 501 0.36 5.96 -3.39
N ILE A 502 1.44 5.54 -2.72
CA ILE A 502 2.75 6.18 -2.84
C ILE A 502 3.28 6.08 -4.28
N PHE A 503 3.16 4.91 -4.90
CA PHE A 503 3.56 4.71 -6.29
C PHE A 503 2.81 5.64 -7.24
N VAL A 504 1.47 5.64 -7.20
CA VAL A 504 0.64 6.50 -8.03
C VAL A 504 0.95 7.98 -7.77
N GLY A 505 1.09 8.37 -6.51
CA GLY A 505 1.43 9.73 -6.11
C GLY A 505 2.78 10.19 -6.65
N ILE A 506 3.83 9.38 -6.51
CA ILE A 506 5.18 9.70 -6.99
C ILE A 506 5.22 9.75 -8.53
N ILE A 507 4.55 8.83 -9.22
CA ILE A 507 4.46 8.86 -10.68
C ILE A 507 3.72 10.11 -11.16
N GLY A 508 2.58 10.45 -10.54
CA GLY A 508 1.85 11.67 -10.84
C GLY A 508 2.71 12.92 -10.61
N TYR A 509 3.40 12.99 -9.48
CA TYR A 509 4.32 14.08 -9.16
C TYR A 509 5.45 14.18 -10.21
N LYS A 510 6.05 13.05 -10.60
CA LYS A 510 7.09 13.00 -11.63
C LYS A 510 6.59 13.54 -12.97
N ILE A 511 5.43 13.10 -13.44
CA ILE A 511 4.83 13.56 -14.70
C ILE A 511 4.57 15.08 -14.67
N LEU A 512 3.94 15.58 -13.60
CA LEU A 512 3.65 17.01 -13.47
C LEU A 512 4.92 17.87 -13.49
N THR A 513 5.99 17.42 -12.82
CA THR A 513 7.27 18.14 -12.82
C THR A 513 8.05 18.02 -14.13
N GLU A 514 7.93 16.90 -14.86
CA GLU A 514 8.57 16.73 -16.18
C GLU A 514 7.90 17.59 -17.26
N GLU A 515 6.57 17.71 -17.26
CA GLU A 515 5.84 18.54 -18.22
C GLU A 515 6.15 20.04 -18.10
N GLU A 516 6.29 20.57 -16.87
CA GLU A 516 6.63 21.97 -16.64
C GLU A 516 7.98 22.33 -17.27
N ASN A 517 8.97 21.44 -17.14
CA ASN A 517 10.30 21.64 -17.73
C ASN A 517 10.25 21.64 -19.27
N VAL A 518 9.47 20.74 -19.88
CA VAL A 518 9.32 20.68 -21.34
C VAL A 518 8.60 21.91 -21.89
N LYS A 519 7.53 22.38 -21.21
CA LYS A 519 6.81 23.61 -21.60
C LYS A 519 7.68 24.87 -21.47
N TYR A 520 8.46 24.97 -20.40
CA TYR A 520 9.40 26.07 -20.19
C TYR A 520 10.49 26.13 -21.28
N ILE A 521 11.09 24.98 -21.61
CA ILE A 521 12.06 24.86 -22.70
C ILE A 521 11.39 25.25 -24.04
N ARG A 522 10.23 24.66 -24.38
CA ARG A 522 9.51 24.94 -25.63
C ARG A 522 9.19 26.43 -25.82
N SER A 523 8.65 27.09 -24.80
CA SER A 523 8.25 28.51 -24.84
C SER A 523 9.43 29.49 -24.90
N THR A 524 10.59 29.10 -24.39
CA THR A 524 11.81 29.90 -24.47
C THR A 524 12.42 29.82 -25.86
N PHE A 525 12.51 28.62 -26.43
CA PHE A 525 13.10 28.41 -27.75
C PHE A 525 12.20 28.83 -28.92
N SER A 526 10.87 28.75 -28.80
CA SER A 526 9.93 29.19 -29.85
C SER A 526 10.00 30.69 -30.18
N LYS A 527 10.66 31.49 -29.34
CA LYS A 527 10.90 32.91 -29.58
C LYS A 527 12.08 33.18 -30.53
N PHE A 528 12.93 32.19 -30.78
CA PHE A 528 14.18 32.34 -31.52
C PHE A 528 14.24 31.51 -32.80
N VAL A 529 13.42 30.46 -32.92
CA VAL A 529 13.42 29.54 -34.05
C VAL A 529 12.00 29.04 -34.37
N SER A 530 11.74 28.68 -35.63
CA SER A 530 10.41 28.18 -36.03
C SER A 530 10.05 26.86 -35.36
N LYS A 531 8.74 26.55 -35.29
CA LYS A 531 8.21 25.31 -34.69
C LYS A 531 8.92 24.05 -35.18
N ASP A 532 9.17 23.93 -36.49
CA ASP A 532 9.87 22.77 -37.08
C ASP A 532 11.28 22.59 -36.51
N VAL A 533 11.96 23.69 -36.18
CA VAL A 533 13.29 23.70 -35.57
C VAL A 533 13.21 23.34 -34.09
N VAL A 534 12.22 23.86 -33.35
CA VAL A 534 11.99 23.47 -31.94
C VAL A 534 11.68 21.97 -31.85
N ASP A 535 10.81 21.47 -32.73
CA ASP A 535 10.40 20.07 -32.75
C ASP A 535 11.57 19.14 -33.13
N GLU A 536 12.44 19.55 -34.05
CA GLU A 536 13.65 18.80 -34.40
C GLU A 536 14.69 18.78 -33.26
N LEU A 537 14.88 19.92 -32.56
CA LEU A 537 15.77 20.01 -31.40
C LEU A 537 15.26 19.16 -30.22
N LEU A 538 13.95 19.08 -30.01
CA LEU A 538 13.34 18.23 -28.99
C LEU A 538 13.43 16.73 -29.34
N LYS A 539 13.34 16.38 -30.63
CA LYS A 539 13.51 14.98 -31.09
C LYS A 539 14.94 14.48 -30.93
N ASN A 540 15.93 15.36 -31.09
CA ASN A 540 17.35 15.01 -31.05
C ASN A 540 18.13 15.92 -30.07
N PRO A 541 17.94 15.77 -28.74
CA PRO A 541 18.58 16.64 -27.73
C PRO A 541 20.11 16.58 -27.74
N GLU A 542 20.67 15.49 -28.26
CA GLU A 542 22.12 15.23 -28.40
C GLU A 542 22.82 16.28 -29.27
N ASN A 543 22.07 16.90 -30.21
CA ASN A 543 22.55 17.99 -31.06
C ASN A 543 22.79 19.31 -30.29
N LEU A 544 22.43 19.36 -28.99
CA LEU A 544 22.65 20.51 -28.11
C LEU A 544 24.00 20.48 -27.37
N ASN A 545 24.80 19.42 -27.52
CA ASN A 545 26.13 19.36 -26.90
C ASN A 545 27.10 20.38 -27.55
N LEU A 546 28.12 20.82 -26.80
CA LEU A 546 29.17 21.72 -27.30
C LEU A 546 29.86 21.12 -28.54
N GLY A 547 29.97 21.94 -29.58
CA GLY A 547 30.52 21.54 -30.87
C GLY A 547 29.60 21.90 -32.02
N GLY A 548 29.97 21.47 -33.22
CA GLY A 548 29.15 21.72 -34.40
C GLY A 548 29.45 20.72 -35.51
N SER A 549 28.50 20.60 -36.43
CA SER A 549 28.65 19.78 -37.63
C SER A 549 28.98 20.67 -38.82
N LYS A 550 29.87 20.19 -39.70
CA LYS A 550 30.14 20.87 -40.96
C LYS A 550 28.91 20.74 -41.85
N ARG A 551 28.31 21.86 -42.23
CA ARG A 551 27.12 21.93 -43.09
C ARG A 551 27.34 22.95 -44.19
N ASP A 552 26.70 22.72 -45.33
CA ASP A 552 26.61 23.71 -46.39
C ASP A 552 25.41 24.61 -46.09
N ILE A 553 25.64 25.92 -45.98
CA ILE A 553 24.63 26.90 -45.59
C ILE A 553 24.70 28.14 -46.49
N THR A 554 23.66 28.96 -46.45
CA THR A 554 23.72 30.35 -46.93
C THR A 554 23.61 31.27 -45.74
N ILE A 555 24.64 32.11 -45.56
CA ILE A 555 24.66 33.16 -44.54
C ILE A 555 24.07 34.45 -45.11
N PHE A 556 23.35 35.16 -44.26
CA PHE A 556 22.73 36.44 -44.51
C PHE A 556 23.17 37.43 -43.43
N PHE A 557 23.56 38.61 -43.89
CA PHE A 557 23.73 39.78 -43.05
C PHE A 557 22.92 40.92 -43.65
N SER A 558 22.21 41.66 -42.80
CA SER A 558 21.67 42.97 -43.17
C SER A 558 22.04 44.02 -42.16
N ASP A 559 22.25 45.25 -42.60
CA ASP A 559 22.52 46.41 -41.73
C ASP A 559 21.75 47.65 -42.20
N ILE A 560 21.39 48.54 -41.27
CA ILE A 560 20.65 49.76 -41.54
C ILE A 560 21.62 50.87 -41.96
N ARG A 561 21.38 51.46 -43.12
CA ARG A 561 22.21 52.54 -43.65
C ARG A 561 22.06 53.80 -42.83
N GLY A 562 23.18 54.26 -42.27
CA GLY A 562 23.24 55.52 -41.54
C GLY A 562 22.51 55.50 -40.21
N PHE A 563 22.32 54.32 -39.61
CA PHE A 563 21.63 54.15 -38.33
C PHE A 563 22.21 55.02 -37.21
N THR A 564 23.54 55.13 -37.10
CA THR A 564 24.19 55.99 -36.09
C THR A 564 23.67 57.42 -36.17
N THR A 565 23.69 58.02 -37.36
CA THR A 565 23.19 59.38 -37.61
C THR A 565 21.69 59.54 -37.33
N MET A 566 20.92 58.48 -37.53
CA MET A 566 19.48 58.46 -37.25
C MET A 566 19.20 58.34 -35.74
N SER A 567 19.92 57.48 -35.04
CA SER A 567 19.79 57.23 -33.60
C SER A 567 20.10 58.47 -32.76
N GLU A 568 21.00 59.34 -33.23
CA GLU A 568 21.32 60.62 -32.58
C GLU A 568 20.18 61.65 -32.65
N LYS A 569 19.19 61.44 -33.53
CA LYS A 569 18.07 62.38 -33.77
C LYS A 569 16.75 61.93 -33.14
N MET A 570 16.70 60.75 -32.53
CA MET A 570 15.49 60.15 -31.94
C MET A 570 15.63 60.01 -30.42
N GLY A 571 14.52 60.07 -29.68
CA GLY A 571 14.52 59.72 -28.26
C GLY A 571 14.81 58.23 -28.03
N PRO A 572 15.43 57.81 -26.92
CA PRO A 572 15.77 56.41 -26.66
C PRO A 572 14.57 55.44 -26.76
N GLU A 573 13.42 55.81 -26.18
CA GLU A 573 12.20 54.99 -26.22
C GLU A 573 11.61 54.89 -27.63
N GLU A 574 11.64 56.01 -28.37
CA GLU A 574 11.14 56.11 -29.74
C GLU A 574 12.01 55.30 -30.70
N LEU A 575 13.34 55.38 -30.55
CA LEU A 575 14.31 54.59 -31.31
C LEU A 575 14.10 53.08 -31.07
N VAL A 576 13.88 52.66 -29.82
CA VAL A 576 13.63 51.25 -29.50
C VAL A 576 12.33 50.76 -30.13
N GLN A 577 11.24 51.53 -30.07
CA GLN A 577 9.98 51.15 -30.73
C GLN A 577 10.13 51.05 -32.24
N PHE A 578 10.83 52.03 -32.83
CA PHE A 578 11.08 52.09 -34.26
C PHE A 578 11.96 50.92 -34.76
N LEU A 579 13.05 50.64 -34.05
CA LEU A 579 13.92 49.51 -34.34
C LEU A 579 13.20 48.17 -34.17
N ASN A 580 12.40 48.02 -33.10
CA ASN A 580 11.61 46.81 -32.89
C ASN A 580 10.58 46.57 -34.00
N GLN A 581 9.92 47.63 -34.52
CA GLN A 581 9.01 47.49 -35.67
C GLN A 581 9.77 46.93 -36.88
N TYR A 582 10.91 47.53 -37.22
CA TYR A 582 11.74 47.08 -38.34
C TYR A 582 12.24 45.64 -38.15
N LEU A 583 12.88 45.35 -37.01
CA LEU A 583 13.44 44.02 -36.73
C LEU A 583 12.35 42.94 -36.73
N SER A 584 11.15 43.24 -36.22
CA SER A 584 10.03 42.30 -36.21
C SER A 584 9.61 41.91 -37.62
N GLU A 585 9.36 42.90 -38.49
CA GLU A 585 8.92 42.68 -39.87
C GLU A 585 9.98 41.95 -40.72
N MET A 586 11.25 42.32 -40.56
CA MET A 586 12.35 41.66 -41.28
C MET A 586 12.56 40.22 -40.80
N THR A 587 12.45 39.99 -39.49
CA THR A 587 12.58 38.66 -38.88
C THR A 587 11.45 37.74 -39.27
N GLU A 588 10.23 38.27 -39.31
CA GLU A 588 9.04 37.56 -39.75
C GLU A 588 9.26 36.97 -41.15
N ILE A 589 9.76 37.78 -42.09
CA ILE A 589 10.08 37.33 -43.45
C ILE A 589 11.19 36.27 -43.45
N ILE A 590 12.27 36.45 -42.69
CA ILE A 590 13.34 35.43 -42.62
C ILE A 590 12.75 34.09 -42.16
N ILE A 591 11.91 34.11 -41.13
CA ILE A 591 11.25 32.91 -40.62
C ILE A 591 10.31 32.34 -41.70
N GLU A 592 9.47 33.14 -42.35
CA GLU A 592 8.55 32.65 -43.39
C GLU A 592 9.26 31.98 -44.57
N PHE A 593 10.47 32.42 -44.89
CA PHE A 593 11.31 31.81 -45.92
C PHE A 593 12.25 30.74 -45.36
N LYS A 594 11.95 30.14 -44.20
CA LYS A 594 12.69 29.02 -43.58
C LYS A 594 14.11 29.35 -43.10
N GLY A 595 14.41 30.62 -42.85
CA GLY A 595 15.66 31.05 -42.26
C GLY A 595 15.68 30.86 -40.74
N THR A 596 16.89 30.72 -40.21
CA THR A 596 17.17 30.68 -38.77
C THR A 596 17.88 31.97 -38.38
N ILE A 597 17.31 32.73 -37.46
CA ILE A 597 17.97 33.92 -36.89
C ILE A 597 19.09 33.46 -35.96
N ASP A 598 20.30 33.98 -36.17
CA ASP A 598 21.43 33.74 -35.27
C ASP A 598 21.41 34.78 -34.15
N LYS A 599 21.52 36.06 -34.50
CA LYS A 599 21.51 37.18 -33.55
C LYS A 599 21.23 38.53 -34.20
N TYR A 600 20.83 39.48 -33.37
CA TYR A 600 20.89 40.91 -33.67
C TYR A 600 22.21 41.49 -33.18
N MET A 601 22.83 42.35 -33.99
CA MET A 601 24.08 43.04 -33.67
C MET A 601 23.85 44.55 -33.78
N GLY A 602 23.17 45.13 -32.79
CA GLY A 602 22.66 46.50 -32.88
C GLY A 602 21.48 46.55 -33.85
N ASP A 603 21.66 47.26 -34.96
CA ASP A 603 20.73 47.39 -36.08
C ASP A 603 20.90 46.32 -37.16
N ALA A 604 21.95 45.50 -37.07
CA ALA A 604 22.20 44.43 -38.02
C ALA A 604 21.52 43.10 -37.65
N ILE A 605 21.06 42.36 -38.67
CA ILE A 605 20.48 41.02 -38.54
C ILE A 605 21.45 40.00 -39.14
N MET A 606 21.79 38.96 -38.38
CA MET A 606 22.50 37.78 -38.87
C MET A 606 21.57 36.57 -38.88
N ALA A 607 21.45 35.92 -40.04
CA ALA A 607 20.60 34.75 -40.22
C ALA A 607 21.23 33.74 -41.20
N PHE A 608 20.80 32.49 -41.18
CA PHE A 608 21.27 31.47 -42.11
C PHE A 608 20.20 30.45 -42.51
N TRP A 609 20.43 29.80 -43.65
CA TRP A 609 19.59 28.72 -44.19
C TRP A 609 20.40 27.44 -44.34
N GLY A 610 19.75 26.27 -44.20
CA GLY A 610 20.39 24.95 -44.29
C GLY A 610 20.73 24.31 -42.94
N ALA A 611 20.45 25.00 -41.83
CA ALA A 611 20.56 24.48 -40.47
C ALA A 611 19.57 25.17 -39.51
N PRO A 612 19.16 24.54 -38.40
CA PRO A 612 19.47 23.16 -37.96
C PRO A 612 18.75 22.08 -38.77
N VAL A 613 17.70 22.44 -39.51
CA VAL A 613 17.04 21.54 -40.47
C VAL A 613 17.76 21.67 -41.81
N PRO A 614 18.25 20.56 -42.42
CA PRO A 614 18.81 20.60 -43.76
C PRO A 614 17.81 21.16 -44.77
N LEU A 615 18.28 22.05 -45.64
CA LEU A 615 17.47 22.67 -46.70
C LEU A 615 18.28 22.63 -47.99
N GLU A 616 17.83 21.83 -48.96
CA GLU A 616 18.55 21.63 -50.22
C GLU A 616 18.69 22.95 -51.01
N ASP A 617 17.59 23.70 -51.14
CA ASP A 617 17.55 25.00 -51.83
C ASP A 617 17.87 26.21 -50.94
N HIS A 618 18.72 26.03 -49.92
CA HIS A 618 19.00 27.07 -48.92
C HIS A 618 19.41 28.43 -49.51
N ALA A 619 20.17 28.44 -50.60
CA ALA A 619 20.57 29.68 -51.30
C ALA A 619 19.40 30.39 -51.98
N TYR A 620 18.44 29.63 -52.52
CA TYR A 620 17.28 30.19 -53.21
C TYR A 620 16.31 30.84 -52.22
N TYR A 621 16.02 30.16 -51.11
CA TYR A 621 15.20 30.70 -50.03
C TYR A 621 15.80 31.97 -49.42
N ALA A 622 17.12 32.02 -49.24
CA ALA A 622 17.81 33.21 -48.73
C ALA A 622 17.70 34.41 -49.71
N CYS A 623 17.88 34.18 -51.02
CA CYS A 623 17.69 35.22 -52.04
C CYS A 623 16.23 35.71 -52.09
N ALA A 624 15.27 34.80 -52.05
CA ALA A 624 13.84 35.15 -52.03
C ALA A 624 13.47 35.95 -50.77
N ALA A 625 14.00 35.56 -49.60
CA ALA A 625 13.81 36.30 -48.35
C ALA A 625 14.35 37.74 -48.43
N ALA A 626 15.56 37.92 -48.97
CA ALA A 626 16.16 39.23 -49.14
C ALA A 626 15.33 40.14 -50.06
N LEU A 627 14.82 39.61 -51.18
CA LEU A 627 13.91 40.34 -52.07
C LEU A 627 12.58 40.67 -51.39
N ALA A 628 11.99 39.73 -50.65
CA ALA A 628 10.77 39.94 -49.89
C ALA A 628 10.95 41.04 -48.83
N GLN A 629 12.09 41.06 -48.13
CA GLN A 629 12.44 42.12 -47.18
C GLN A 629 12.53 43.49 -47.86
N MET A 630 13.15 43.60 -49.04
CA MET A 630 13.20 44.86 -49.78
C MET A 630 11.79 45.32 -50.20
N ARG A 631 10.92 44.40 -50.64
CA ARG A 631 9.52 44.69 -50.98
C ARG A 631 8.73 45.18 -49.75
N ARG A 632 8.88 44.52 -48.59
CA ARG A 632 8.22 44.95 -47.34
C ARG A 632 8.78 46.27 -46.82
N LEU A 633 10.10 46.46 -46.90
CA LEU A 633 10.74 47.71 -46.52
C LEU A 633 10.22 48.88 -47.35
N ALA A 634 9.97 48.71 -48.65
CA ALA A 634 9.36 49.75 -49.47
C ALA A 634 7.98 50.18 -48.94
N VAL A 635 7.16 49.22 -48.47
CA VAL A 635 5.87 49.52 -47.83
C VAL A 635 6.08 50.25 -46.50
N LEU A 636 7.01 49.77 -45.65
CA LEU A 636 7.33 50.42 -44.38
C LEU A 636 7.84 51.85 -44.56
N LYS A 637 8.61 52.13 -45.61
CA LYS A 637 9.08 53.48 -45.93
C LYS A 637 7.92 54.44 -46.17
N GLU A 638 6.86 54.02 -46.88
CA GLU A 638 5.65 54.83 -47.07
C GLU A 638 4.84 54.99 -45.77
N GLU A 639 4.73 53.93 -44.96
CA GLU A 639 4.10 53.98 -43.63
C GLU A 639 4.84 54.89 -42.65
N TRP A 640 6.18 54.93 -42.69
CA TRP A 640 7.00 55.83 -41.88
C TRP A 640 6.89 57.27 -42.36
N LYS A 641 6.92 57.49 -43.67
CA LYS A 641 6.77 58.82 -44.28
C LYS A 641 5.42 59.46 -43.96
N SER A 642 4.34 58.68 -43.92
CA SER A 642 3.01 59.19 -43.52
C SER A 642 2.90 59.52 -42.02
N ARG A 643 3.85 59.06 -41.21
CA ARG A 643 3.96 59.32 -39.76
C ARG A 643 5.07 60.32 -39.40
N ASP A 644 5.65 61.00 -40.39
CA ASP A 644 6.81 61.89 -40.24
C ASP A 644 8.03 61.22 -39.54
N LEU A 645 8.17 59.90 -39.69
CA LEU A 645 9.32 59.14 -39.17
C LEU A 645 10.48 59.09 -40.19
N PRO A 646 11.74 58.92 -39.73
CA PRO A 646 12.88 58.74 -40.62
C PRO A 646 12.70 57.56 -41.58
N VAL A 647 13.16 57.72 -42.83
CA VAL A 647 13.15 56.65 -43.82
C VAL A 647 14.49 55.92 -43.77
N MET A 648 14.45 54.61 -43.48
CA MET A 648 15.64 53.75 -43.43
C MET A 648 15.82 52.95 -44.70
N ASP A 649 17.06 52.73 -45.11
CA ASP A 649 17.42 51.81 -46.18
C ASP A 649 18.42 50.78 -45.65
N ILE A 650 18.50 49.60 -46.28
CA ILE A 650 19.35 48.51 -45.77
C ILE A 650 20.31 47.99 -46.84
N GLY A 651 21.46 47.50 -46.39
CA GLY A 651 22.35 46.66 -47.18
C GLY A 651 22.16 45.20 -46.79
N ILE A 652 22.19 44.29 -47.76
CA ILE A 652 22.09 42.84 -47.54
C ILE A 652 23.26 42.15 -48.23
N GLY A 653 23.94 41.25 -47.53
CA GLY A 653 25.02 40.41 -48.03
C GLY A 653 24.70 38.92 -47.89
N LEU A 654 24.78 38.18 -49.00
CA LEU A 654 24.53 36.74 -49.05
C LEU A 654 25.75 35.95 -49.54
N ASN A 655 26.15 34.93 -48.79
CA ASN A 655 27.21 34.02 -49.21
C ASN A 655 26.85 32.56 -48.93
N SER A 656 27.21 31.65 -49.83
CA SER A 656 26.92 30.22 -49.69
C SER A 656 28.20 29.41 -49.60
N GLY A 657 28.24 28.41 -48.71
CA GLY A 657 29.38 27.53 -48.58
C GLY A 657 29.43 26.75 -47.27
N PRO A 658 30.47 25.92 -47.09
CA PRO A 658 30.63 25.12 -45.89
C PRO A 658 30.90 26.00 -44.66
N ALA A 659 30.20 25.72 -43.56
CA ALA A 659 30.39 26.30 -42.25
C ALA A 659 30.26 25.23 -41.17
N VAL A 660 30.81 25.49 -39.99
CA VAL A 660 30.52 24.69 -38.80
C VAL A 660 29.32 25.33 -38.11
N VAL A 661 28.23 24.57 -37.94
CA VAL A 661 27.00 25.04 -37.26
C VAL A 661 26.77 24.20 -36.01
N GLY A 662 26.52 24.86 -34.89
CA GLY A 662 26.23 24.20 -33.61
C GLY A 662 26.31 25.14 -32.43
N ASN A 663 26.34 24.57 -31.23
CA ASN A 663 26.47 25.33 -29.98
C ASN A 663 27.92 25.72 -29.74
N MET A 664 28.18 27.03 -29.83
CA MET A 664 29.50 27.63 -29.63
C MET A 664 29.47 28.56 -28.41
N GLY A 665 30.60 28.66 -27.70
CA GLY A 665 30.74 29.53 -26.55
C GLY A 665 31.47 28.86 -25.39
N SER A 666 31.20 29.33 -24.18
CA SER A 666 31.73 28.72 -22.94
C SER A 666 30.71 27.75 -22.36
N SER A 667 31.13 26.91 -21.42
CA SER A 667 30.21 26.04 -20.66
C SER A 667 29.10 26.80 -19.91
N HIS A 668 29.28 28.11 -19.69
CA HIS A 668 28.33 28.96 -18.95
C HIS A 668 27.40 29.77 -19.87
N ARG A 669 27.75 29.91 -21.16
CA ARG A 669 26.95 30.65 -22.15
C ARG A 669 27.25 30.10 -23.54
N MET A 670 26.23 29.50 -24.15
CA MET A 670 26.28 28.89 -25.48
C MET A 670 25.27 29.57 -26.39
N ASP A 671 25.68 29.89 -27.60
CA ASP A 671 24.80 30.37 -28.67
C ASP A 671 24.81 29.32 -29.80
N TYR A 672 23.63 28.97 -30.32
CA TYR A 672 23.54 28.15 -31.55
C TYR A 672 23.83 29.04 -32.75
N THR A 673 25.04 28.93 -33.30
CA THR A 673 25.58 29.87 -34.30
C THR A 673 26.40 29.13 -35.35
N CYS A 674 26.84 29.83 -36.39
CA CYS A 674 27.72 29.30 -37.41
C CYS A 674 29.09 30.00 -37.41
N MET A 675 30.14 29.24 -37.70
CA MET A 675 31.52 29.74 -37.81
C MET A 675 32.21 29.23 -39.06
N GLY A 676 33.06 30.06 -39.62
CA GLY A 676 33.87 29.73 -40.79
C GLY A 676 34.08 30.91 -41.71
N ASP A 677 34.94 30.69 -42.68
CA ASP A 677 35.29 31.68 -43.69
C ASP A 677 34.08 32.11 -44.56
N THR A 678 33.09 31.22 -44.72
CA THR A 678 31.79 31.50 -45.37
C THR A 678 31.04 32.66 -44.68
N ILE A 679 31.08 32.73 -43.35
CA ILE A 679 30.37 33.75 -42.56
C ILE A 679 31.02 35.11 -42.77
N ASN A 680 32.36 35.16 -42.71
CA ASN A 680 33.14 36.39 -42.86
C ASN A 680 32.95 37.03 -44.25
N LEU A 681 32.79 36.22 -45.30
CA LEU A 681 32.51 36.75 -46.64
C LEU A 681 31.14 37.41 -46.70
N GLY A 682 30.09 36.77 -46.15
CA GLY A 682 28.73 37.34 -46.13
C GLY A 682 28.65 38.72 -45.49
N SER A 683 29.23 38.88 -44.30
CA SER A 683 29.24 40.18 -43.59
C SER A 683 29.98 41.27 -44.37
N ARG A 684 30.98 40.91 -45.17
CA ARG A 684 31.72 41.90 -45.98
C ARG A 684 30.98 42.28 -47.25
N LEU A 685 30.23 41.36 -47.84
CA LEU A 685 29.36 41.66 -48.98
C LEU A 685 28.25 42.63 -48.59
N GLU A 686 27.71 42.48 -47.38
CA GLU A 686 26.77 43.44 -46.80
C GLU A 686 27.40 44.84 -46.81
N GLY A 687 28.56 45.02 -46.17
CA GLY A 687 29.23 46.32 -46.08
C GLY A 687 29.63 46.93 -47.44
N SER A 688 29.92 46.10 -48.46
CA SER A 688 30.24 46.56 -49.82
C SER A 688 29.04 47.21 -50.54
N ASN A 689 27.80 46.99 -50.11
CA ASN A 689 26.63 47.62 -50.72
C ASN A 689 26.74 49.15 -50.75
N LYS A 690 27.42 49.76 -49.76
CA LYS A 690 27.62 51.21 -49.69
C LYS A 690 28.50 51.75 -50.82
N GLU A 691 29.53 51.00 -51.21
CA GLU A 691 30.48 51.40 -52.25
C GLU A 691 29.87 51.26 -53.65
N TYR A 692 29.07 50.21 -53.87
CA TYR A 692 28.41 49.94 -55.15
C TYR A 692 27.02 50.58 -55.29
N ALA A 693 26.52 51.24 -54.24
CA ALA A 693 25.18 51.84 -54.18
C ALA A 693 24.04 50.84 -54.50
N THR A 694 24.18 49.58 -54.07
CA THR A 694 23.22 48.48 -54.24
C THR A 694 22.50 48.15 -52.94
N ASN A 695 21.43 47.36 -52.96
CA ASN A 695 20.78 46.90 -51.71
C ASN A 695 21.10 45.45 -51.36
N ILE A 696 21.31 44.57 -52.34
CA ILE A 696 21.56 43.16 -52.12
C ILE A 696 22.77 42.71 -52.95
N ILE A 697 23.84 42.28 -52.28
CA ILE A 697 25.00 41.67 -52.94
C ILE A 697 25.08 40.19 -52.59
N ILE A 698 25.29 39.36 -53.62
CA ILE A 698 25.50 37.93 -53.50
C ILE A 698 26.89 37.54 -54.03
N SER A 699 27.53 36.57 -53.38
CA SER A 699 28.79 35.99 -53.87
C SER A 699 28.59 35.16 -55.14
N GLU A 700 29.68 34.90 -55.89
CA GLU A 700 29.70 33.89 -56.96
C GLU A 700 29.21 32.51 -56.49
N TYR A 701 29.51 32.12 -55.25
CA TYR A 701 29.11 30.82 -54.69
C TYR A 701 27.60 30.72 -54.48
N THR A 702 26.96 31.82 -54.07
CA THR A 702 25.49 31.90 -54.02
C THR A 702 24.94 31.92 -55.43
N TYR A 703 25.47 32.79 -56.31
CA TYR A 703 25.01 32.93 -57.70
C TYR A 703 25.01 31.60 -58.45
N GLU A 704 26.09 30.81 -58.39
CA GLU A 704 26.17 29.51 -59.06
C GLU A 704 25.07 28.52 -58.62
N LYS A 705 24.58 28.61 -57.38
CA LYS A 705 23.49 27.75 -56.87
C LYS A 705 22.09 28.17 -57.37
N VAL A 706 21.93 29.40 -57.83
CA VAL A 706 20.61 29.99 -58.13
C VAL A 706 20.49 30.69 -59.47
N LYS A 707 21.55 30.76 -60.28
CA LYS A 707 21.64 31.56 -61.52
C LYS A 707 20.50 31.36 -62.53
N ASP A 708 19.90 30.17 -62.58
CA ASP A 708 18.79 29.85 -63.48
C ASP A 708 17.41 30.29 -62.94
N ARG A 709 17.36 30.78 -61.69
CA ARG A 709 16.14 31.12 -60.95
C ARG A 709 16.08 32.57 -60.50
N ILE A 710 17.17 33.32 -60.65
CA ILE A 710 17.27 34.73 -60.26
C ILE A 710 17.71 35.61 -61.44
N ILE A 711 17.38 36.89 -61.36
CA ILE A 711 17.90 37.94 -62.21
C ILE A 711 18.97 38.68 -61.40
N ALA A 712 20.20 38.68 -61.90
CA ALA A 712 21.33 39.34 -61.24
C ALA A 712 22.26 40.00 -62.26
N ARG A 713 22.97 41.04 -61.83
CA ARG A 713 24.03 41.67 -62.63
C ARG A 713 25.38 41.53 -61.94
N GLU A 714 26.42 41.20 -62.70
CA GLU A 714 27.80 41.20 -62.20
C GLU A 714 28.20 42.64 -61.86
N LEU A 715 28.75 42.85 -60.65
CA LEU A 715 29.21 44.16 -60.20
C LEU A 715 30.71 44.31 -60.41
N ASP A 716 31.50 43.39 -59.84
CA ASP A 716 32.95 43.50 -59.83
C ASP A 716 33.62 42.18 -59.39
N LEU A 717 34.94 42.12 -59.53
CA LEU A 717 35.82 41.08 -59.00
C LEU A 717 36.60 41.62 -57.79
N VAL A 718 36.06 41.43 -56.59
CA VAL A 718 36.58 42.06 -55.36
C VAL A 718 37.59 41.21 -54.62
N LYS A 719 38.71 41.81 -54.20
CA LYS A 719 39.67 41.17 -53.29
C LYS A 719 39.33 41.50 -51.85
N VAL A 720 38.61 40.58 -51.21
CA VAL A 720 38.19 40.74 -49.83
C VAL A 720 39.37 40.52 -48.87
N LYS A 721 39.60 41.43 -47.91
CA LYS A 721 40.75 41.41 -46.98
C LYS A 721 40.87 40.07 -46.22
N GLY A 722 41.90 39.27 -46.51
CA GLY A 722 42.08 37.94 -45.91
C GLY A 722 41.75 36.76 -46.83
N LYS A 723 41.27 37.01 -48.06
CA LYS A 723 41.19 36.03 -49.14
C LYS A 723 42.37 36.20 -50.11
N THR A 724 42.95 35.09 -50.54
CA THR A 724 44.04 35.07 -51.53
C THR A 724 43.54 35.16 -52.97
N LYS A 725 42.36 34.58 -53.25
CA LYS A 725 41.66 34.68 -54.54
C LYS A 725 40.57 35.76 -54.48
N PRO A 726 40.47 36.64 -55.50
CA PRO A 726 39.34 37.55 -55.58
C PRO A 726 38.04 36.78 -55.86
N VAL A 727 36.92 37.32 -55.40
CA VAL A 727 35.59 36.71 -55.51
C VAL A 727 34.72 37.59 -56.40
N ARG A 728 34.03 37.01 -57.38
CA ARG A 728 33.04 37.76 -58.17
C ARG A 728 31.81 38.02 -57.33
N ILE A 729 31.26 39.22 -57.45
CA ILE A 729 30.06 39.63 -56.73
C ILE A 729 28.99 40.10 -57.71
N TYR A 730 27.74 39.81 -57.37
CA TYR A 730 26.58 40.11 -58.19
C TYR A 730 25.58 40.90 -57.34
N GLU A 731 24.89 41.85 -57.96
CA GLU A 731 23.68 42.41 -57.36
C GLU A 731 22.49 41.52 -57.71
N LEU A 732 21.74 41.13 -56.68
CA LEU A 732 20.47 40.43 -56.85
C LEU A 732 19.38 41.44 -57.18
N ILE A 733 18.76 41.31 -58.36
CA ILE A 733 17.75 42.25 -58.86
C ILE A 733 16.35 41.71 -58.58
N ASP A 734 16.05 40.49 -59.01
CA ASP A 734 14.73 39.86 -58.81
C ASP A 734 14.78 38.34 -58.97
N LEU A 735 13.64 37.67 -58.84
CA LEU A 735 13.45 36.27 -59.24
C LEU A 735 13.05 36.17 -60.71
N VAL A 736 13.38 35.04 -61.36
CA VAL A 736 12.88 34.76 -62.73
C VAL A 736 11.36 34.52 -62.74
N ASN A 737 10.83 33.91 -61.68
CA ASN A 737 9.40 33.72 -61.48
C ASN A 737 8.93 34.45 -60.22
N GLU A 738 8.18 35.55 -60.39
CA GLU A 738 7.70 36.34 -59.24
C GLU A 738 6.73 35.57 -58.32
N GLU A 739 5.98 34.60 -58.85
CA GLU A 739 5.05 33.81 -58.04
C GLU A 739 5.76 32.95 -56.99
N ASP A 740 7.06 32.69 -57.15
CA ASP A 740 7.86 31.93 -56.18
C ASP A 740 7.94 32.64 -54.82
N LEU A 741 7.82 33.97 -54.76
CA LEU A 741 7.75 34.70 -53.48
C LEU A 741 6.50 34.35 -52.66
N LYS A 742 5.40 33.96 -53.32
CA LYS A 742 4.19 33.48 -52.62
C LYS A 742 4.30 32.00 -52.29
N ILE A 743 4.87 31.20 -53.19
CA ILE A 743 4.97 29.74 -53.05
C ILE A 743 5.97 29.33 -51.97
N LEU A 744 7.12 30.01 -51.90
CA LEU A 744 8.19 29.68 -50.94
C LEU A 744 7.88 30.16 -49.52
N ARG A 745 6.97 31.14 -49.38
CA ARG A 745 6.54 31.68 -48.10
C ARG A 745 5.73 30.62 -47.35
N ARG A 746 6.21 30.20 -46.18
CA ARG A 746 5.40 29.37 -45.28
C ARG A 746 4.46 30.28 -44.48
N PRO A 747 3.21 29.89 -44.25
CA PRO A 747 2.36 30.61 -43.32
C PRO A 747 2.99 30.55 -41.94
N LEU A 748 3.12 31.70 -41.29
CA LEU A 748 3.23 31.72 -39.84
C LEU A 748 1.89 31.23 -39.34
N HIS A 749 1.84 29.99 -38.87
CA HIS A 749 0.70 29.59 -38.08
C HIS A 749 0.65 30.56 -36.91
N ALA A 750 -0.31 31.49 -36.96
CA ALA A 750 -0.76 32.20 -35.79
C ALA A 750 -0.90 31.15 -34.70
N ALA A 751 -0.40 31.46 -33.51
CA ALA A 751 -0.66 30.68 -32.33
C ALA A 751 -2.19 30.63 -32.12
N GLU A 752 -2.86 29.72 -32.82
CA GLU A 752 -4.25 29.37 -32.58
C GLU A 752 -4.28 28.66 -31.25
N GLN A 753 -4.83 29.39 -30.27
CA GLN A 753 -5.73 28.85 -29.25
C GLN A 753 -5.39 27.45 -28.73
N SER A 754 -4.58 27.39 -27.67
CA SER A 754 -4.65 26.33 -26.66
C SER A 754 -4.32 26.87 -25.29
#